data_AF-A0A978SS08-F1
#
_entry.id   AF-A0A978SS08-F1
#
_cell.length_a   1.000
_cell.length_b   1.000
_cell.length_c   1.000
_cell.angle_alpha   90.00
_cell.angle_beta   90.00
_cell.angle_gamma   90.00
#
_symmetry.space_group_name_H-M   'P 1'
#
loop_
_entity.id
_entity.type
_entity.pdbx_description
1 polymer ?
#
loop_
_entity_poly.entity_id
_entity_poly.type
_entity_poly.pdbx_seq_one_letter_code
_entity_poly.pdbx_strand_id
1 'polypeptide(L)'
;MKLSTDLPTNASERLETTHQTKPAPSFWQMARNNVRLLHQSPPIRPVPRDLPLPLSFNQERLWKLEQLQPGTSVHNILHSFRLVGPLNTAMLEQSVNEIARRHEVLRTIFGVENGQPVQVILPDVAIAIDCVDLRGISPEQQQIEVEKRAIAQAEAPFDLSQAPLWRVALLQLADQEHVLLRTIHHIVFDGMSHSVFIRELGALYSAFVLQKPSPLLDLPVQYADFAWTQRQWLQGDLLELQLNYWQKHLQGDVPPLALPIDYPRSQATSYQGGVQSQVLSSDFTAALKSLSAQQGVSLFVTLFAAFNGLLHQHTGQEDLVICSPVAGRHRAEMRGLIGYFNNVVALRTDLSANPSFSELLEQVGETFSEGSQYQDVPLQLVADLPNLKRTPLTRAMFVLQNTPIPTLDLAGLSVSSVFVNREVANFDLALSVNEQGGKLTVTLQYKTDLFQAETIACLLERYKNLLEQVVANPGIRLSELPSFEAAESAGNGGDRKKQVVANRPYVAPRNQLEKQLAQIWESVLGIQTVGVQDNFFDLGGHSLLAVSLFHELEQQLGKQLPLSTLITAPTIAQLATYFEPSGQTQTHASIVPLKPGAGKPPIFLIHDGDGETLLYQGLAHHLDANVPVYGVQPYRCDGHPILHTRIAEMVAYYIEQIQAVQPEGPYFLGGLCAGGVLAFEIARQLQLQGQEIGMVAIIDAADVEAEEQAGYITSQRRDSFSKVLRDSKQLPLVNRSLFILNQMRQKATNVIAYELQKRYQTLRDRVQLKLFQTCLDRQLTLPKWLQNIPVRTILVWAQSKYVPDTALKGEVLLFRATEKSSVFDGTAIDDTPYVELYADPLLGWEQRVTETVKVYDIPGGHSSMLQEPNVQVMAAVIQSYWNSVQTAAIAGLKASRRRAA
;
A
#
# COMPACT_ATOMS: atom_id res chain seq x y z
N MET A 1 2.79 -24.69 61.08
CA MET A 1 3.11 -25.07 62.47
C MET A 1 4.38 -24.33 62.87
N LYS A 2 4.27 -23.50 63.91
CA LYS A 2 5.24 -22.69 64.68
C LYS A 2 6.67 -22.45 64.15
N LEU A 3 6.98 -21.16 64.01
CA LEU A 3 8.31 -20.54 64.12
C LEU A 3 9.00 -20.89 65.45
N SER A 4 10.30 -21.16 65.41
CA SER A 4 11.19 -21.12 66.58
C SER A 4 12.49 -20.45 66.18
N THR A 5 12.69 -19.25 66.71
CA THR A 5 13.95 -18.55 66.89
C THR A 5 14.85 -19.35 67.83
N ASP A 6 16.13 -19.51 67.51
CA ASP A 6 17.24 -19.48 68.49
C ASP A 6 18.58 -19.41 67.75
N LEU A 7 19.33 -18.34 68.03
CA LEU A 7 20.76 -18.20 67.77
C LEU A 7 21.50 -18.53 69.07
N PRO A 8 22.73 -19.06 68.98
CA PRO A 8 23.76 -18.67 69.93
C PRO A 8 25.02 -18.12 69.26
N THR A 9 25.49 -17.02 69.84
CA THR A 9 26.79 -16.35 69.71
C THR A 9 27.91 -17.20 70.32
N ASN A 10 29.02 -17.43 69.61
CA ASN A 10 30.36 -16.87 69.94
C ASN A 10 31.54 -17.46 69.14
N ALA A 11 32.49 -16.55 68.85
CA ALA A 11 33.96 -16.72 68.84
C ALA A 11 34.56 -17.69 67.80
N SER A 12 35.05 -17.18 66.65
CA SER A 12 36.40 -16.63 66.42
C SER A 12 37.44 -17.70 66.08
N GLU A 13 37.81 -17.80 64.79
CA GLU A 13 39.21 -17.85 64.36
C GLU A 13 39.33 -17.72 62.84
N ARG A 14 40.28 -16.88 62.43
CA ARG A 14 40.60 -16.53 61.05
C ARG A 14 41.38 -17.67 60.39
N LEU A 15 40.97 -18.05 59.18
CA LEU A 15 41.88 -18.53 58.13
C LEU A 15 41.38 -17.96 56.80
N GLU A 16 42.14 -16.99 56.28
CA GLU A 16 41.95 -16.38 54.98
C GLU A 16 42.30 -17.41 53.89
N THR A 17 41.30 -17.84 53.14
CA THR A 17 41.47 -18.39 51.79
C THR A 17 40.51 -17.65 50.86
N THR A 18 41.06 -16.87 49.94
CA THR A 18 40.36 -16.12 48.91
C THR A 18 39.73 -17.06 47.88
N HIS A 19 38.57 -17.62 48.22
CA HIS A 19 37.57 -18.04 47.25
C HIS A 19 36.42 -17.02 47.32
N GLN A 20 36.32 -16.15 46.31
CA GLN A 20 35.11 -15.37 46.07
C GLN A 20 33.98 -16.33 45.66
N THR A 21 33.34 -16.95 46.65
CA THR A 21 32.02 -17.56 46.47
C THR A 21 31.04 -16.42 46.21
N LYS A 22 30.50 -16.35 44.99
CA LYS A 22 29.35 -15.49 44.65
C LYS A 22 28.27 -15.66 45.73
N PRO A 23 27.68 -14.58 46.27
CA PRO A 23 26.60 -14.72 47.23
C PRO A 23 25.45 -15.50 46.58
N ALA A 24 24.85 -16.42 47.35
CA ALA A 24 23.64 -17.10 46.92
C ALA A 24 22.58 -16.05 46.55
N PRO A 25 21.89 -16.19 45.40
CA PRO A 25 20.94 -15.19 44.95
C PRO A 25 19.88 -14.95 46.02
N SER A 26 19.54 -13.68 46.25
CA SER A 26 18.46 -13.30 47.17
C SER A 26 17.14 -13.97 46.76
N PHE A 27 16.18 -14.12 47.68
CA PHE A 27 14.84 -14.64 47.36
C PHE A 27 14.22 -13.93 46.13
N TRP A 28 14.46 -12.63 45.96
CA TRP A 28 14.03 -11.85 44.80
C TRP A 28 14.83 -12.14 43.52
N GLN A 29 16.13 -12.43 43.61
CA GLN A 29 16.93 -12.91 42.48
C GLN A 29 16.59 -14.35 42.10
N MET A 30 16.25 -15.22 43.05
CA MET A 30 15.73 -16.56 42.79
C MET A 30 14.33 -16.50 42.18
N ALA A 31 13.45 -15.63 42.67
CA ALA A 31 12.13 -15.39 42.07
C ALA A 31 12.24 -14.79 40.66
N ARG A 32 13.11 -13.80 40.43
CA ARG A 32 13.42 -13.29 39.08
C ARG A 32 14.03 -14.36 38.18
N ASN A 33 14.93 -15.21 38.68
CA ASN A 33 15.52 -16.30 37.90
C ASN A 33 14.50 -17.42 37.59
N ASN A 34 13.56 -17.70 38.50
CA ASN A 34 12.49 -18.68 38.29
C ASN A 34 11.45 -18.18 37.28
N VAL A 35 11.11 -16.88 37.31
CA VAL A 35 10.29 -16.23 36.26
C VAL A 35 11.04 -16.28 34.92
N ARG A 36 12.34 -15.98 34.90
CA ARG A 36 13.18 -16.05 33.70
C ARG A 36 13.30 -17.46 33.10
N LEU A 37 13.15 -18.51 33.90
CA LEU A 37 13.12 -19.91 33.45
C LEU A 37 11.74 -20.31 32.88
N LEU A 38 10.65 -19.73 33.40
CA LEU A 38 9.29 -19.93 32.88
C LEU A 38 9.06 -19.25 31.52
N HIS A 39 9.79 -18.17 31.22
CA HIS A 39 9.74 -17.46 29.92
C HIS A 39 10.65 -18.05 28.83
N GLN A 40 11.47 -19.06 29.12
CA GLN A 40 12.35 -19.62 28.09
C GLN A 40 11.62 -20.64 27.23
N SER A 41 11.52 -20.34 25.93
CA SER A 41 11.05 -21.27 24.90
C SER A 41 11.71 -22.63 25.05
N PRO A 42 11.01 -23.77 24.92
CA PRO A 42 11.58 -25.12 25.05
C PRO A 42 12.60 -25.40 23.92
N PRO A 43 13.45 -26.44 24.07
CA PRO A 43 14.34 -26.86 23.00
C PRO A 43 13.54 -27.28 21.77
N ILE A 44 13.93 -26.75 20.61
CA ILE A 44 13.34 -27.09 19.32
C ILE A 44 13.80 -28.50 18.96
N ARG A 45 12.87 -29.37 18.56
CA ARG A 45 13.16 -30.73 18.12
C ARG A 45 12.63 -30.95 16.71
N PRO A 46 13.28 -31.80 15.90
CA PRO A 46 12.76 -32.19 14.59
C PRO A 46 11.35 -32.79 14.70
N VAL A 47 10.48 -32.38 13.79
CA VAL A 47 9.08 -32.81 13.68
C VAL A 47 8.89 -33.65 12.41
N PRO A 48 8.07 -34.72 12.43
CA PRO A 48 7.74 -35.47 11.21
C PRO A 48 7.11 -34.56 10.13
N ARG A 49 7.55 -34.71 8.87
CA ARG A 49 7.17 -33.84 7.74
C ARG A 49 5.85 -34.25 7.05
N ASP A 50 5.28 -35.36 7.48
CA ASP A 50 3.99 -35.92 7.08
C ASP A 50 2.81 -35.36 7.89
N LEU A 51 3.09 -34.58 8.94
CA LEU A 51 2.07 -33.89 9.73
C LEU A 51 1.64 -32.58 9.05
N PRO A 52 0.40 -32.09 9.31
CA PRO A 52 -0.01 -30.75 8.91
C PRO A 52 0.77 -29.71 9.72
N LEU A 53 1.86 -29.20 9.15
CA LEU A 53 2.76 -28.27 9.82
C LEU A 53 2.10 -26.88 9.92
N PRO A 54 1.90 -26.31 11.12
CA PRO A 54 1.26 -25.01 11.26
C PRO A 54 2.23 -23.90 10.88
N LEU A 55 1.69 -22.74 10.46
CA LEU A 55 2.47 -21.51 10.35
C LEU A 55 2.90 -21.02 11.74
N SER A 56 4.04 -20.34 11.84
CA SER A 56 4.35 -19.54 13.03
C SER A 56 3.31 -18.42 13.20
N PHE A 57 3.21 -17.81 14.39
CA PHE A 57 2.25 -16.70 14.58
C PHE A 57 2.49 -15.55 13.60
N ASN A 58 3.77 -15.23 13.34
CA ASN A 58 4.14 -14.14 12.44
C ASN A 58 3.82 -14.51 10.98
N GLN A 59 4.13 -15.74 10.56
CA GLN A 59 3.74 -16.21 9.23
C GLN A 59 2.22 -16.22 9.04
N GLU A 60 1.45 -16.66 10.03
CA GLU A 60 -0.01 -16.69 9.92
C GLU A 60 -0.58 -15.28 9.77
N ARG A 61 -0.08 -14.31 10.54
CA ARG A 61 -0.47 -12.90 10.39
C ARG A 61 -0.18 -12.39 8.98
N LEU A 62 1.03 -12.64 8.48
CA LEU A 62 1.44 -12.18 7.14
C LEU A 62 0.64 -12.89 6.04
N TRP A 63 0.40 -14.18 6.16
CA TRP A 63 -0.44 -14.96 5.25
C TRP A 63 -1.87 -14.40 5.22
N LYS A 64 -2.47 -14.10 6.39
CA LYS A 64 -3.79 -13.46 6.49
C LYS A 64 -3.81 -12.10 5.80
N LEU A 65 -2.78 -11.26 5.98
CA LEU A 65 -2.68 -9.97 5.28
C LEU A 65 -2.62 -10.15 3.76
N GLU A 66 -1.88 -11.15 3.28
CA GLU A 66 -1.81 -11.46 1.84
C GLU A 66 -3.16 -11.93 1.29
N GLN A 67 -3.95 -12.69 2.06
CA GLN A 67 -5.32 -13.07 1.68
C GLN A 67 -6.27 -11.87 1.57
N LEU A 68 -6.03 -10.80 2.37
CA LEU A 68 -6.83 -9.57 2.32
C LEU A 68 -6.46 -8.67 1.13
N GLN A 69 -5.23 -8.78 0.63
CA GLN A 69 -4.68 -7.96 -0.44
C GLN A 69 -3.90 -8.81 -1.47
N PRO A 70 -4.57 -9.74 -2.17
CA PRO A 70 -3.89 -10.64 -3.09
C PRO A 70 -3.27 -9.86 -4.26
N GLY A 71 -2.06 -10.25 -4.66
CA GLY A 71 -1.37 -9.68 -5.82
C GLY A 71 -0.57 -8.40 -5.52
N THR A 72 -0.42 -8.03 -4.25
CA THR A 72 0.49 -6.94 -3.85
C THR A 72 1.94 -7.42 -3.71
N SER A 73 2.89 -6.49 -3.68
CA SER A 73 4.32 -6.77 -3.54
C SER A 73 4.97 -6.00 -2.38
N VAL A 74 4.13 -5.53 -1.45
CA VAL A 74 4.52 -4.73 -0.28
C VAL A 74 5.41 -5.52 0.69
N HIS A 75 5.30 -6.86 0.66
CA HIS A 75 6.08 -7.79 1.47
C HIS A 75 7.26 -8.43 0.72
N ASN A 76 7.57 -7.96 -0.50
CA ASN A 76 8.75 -8.41 -1.22
C ASN A 76 10.00 -7.68 -0.73
N ILE A 77 11.05 -8.44 -0.41
CA ILE A 77 12.35 -7.89 -0.02
C ILE A 77 13.31 -8.02 -1.20
N LEU A 78 13.80 -6.88 -1.70
CA LEU A 78 14.82 -6.80 -2.75
C LEU A 78 16.20 -6.60 -2.12
N HIS A 79 17.19 -7.36 -2.58
CA HIS A 79 18.60 -7.12 -2.34
C HIS A 79 19.36 -7.07 -3.66
N SER A 80 20.25 -6.09 -3.77
CA SER A 80 21.04 -5.87 -4.99
C SER A 80 22.53 -5.77 -4.63
N PHE A 81 23.36 -6.55 -5.30
CA PHE A 81 24.81 -6.60 -5.08
C PHE A 81 25.56 -6.40 -6.39
N ARG A 82 26.56 -5.54 -6.40
CA ARG A 82 27.54 -5.44 -7.48
C ARG A 82 28.67 -6.42 -7.21
N LEU A 83 28.99 -7.23 -8.20
CA LEU A 83 30.03 -8.26 -8.17
C LEU A 83 31.08 -7.90 -9.22
N VAL A 84 32.33 -7.71 -8.80
CA VAL A 84 33.45 -7.37 -9.69
C VAL A 84 34.54 -8.44 -9.61
N GLY A 85 34.85 -9.08 -10.74
CA GLY A 85 35.88 -10.11 -10.89
C GLY A 85 35.40 -11.32 -11.71
N PRO A 86 36.13 -12.45 -11.67
CA PRO A 86 35.85 -13.64 -12.48
C PRO A 86 34.70 -14.47 -11.89
N LEU A 87 33.46 -14.10 -12.22
CA LEU A 87 32.27 -14.78 -11.74
C LEU A 87 32.02 -16.08 -12.52
N ASN A 88 31.87 -17.20 -11.83
CA ASN A 88 31.39 -18.46 -12.39
C ASN A 88 29.89 -18.60 -12.10
N THR A 89 29.06 -18.30 -13.10
CA THR A 89 27.59 -18.29 -12.96
C THR A 89 27.01 -19.66 -12.60
N ALA A 90 27.57 -20.74 -13.14
CA ALA A 90 27.12 -22.11 -12.83
C ALA A 90 27.37 -22.46 -11.37
N MET A 91 28.53 -22.09 -10.81
CA MET A 91 28.83 -22.31 -9.39
C MET A 91 28.00 -21.42 -8.48
N LEU A 92 27.66 -20.20 -8.93
CA LEU A 92 26.72 -19.32 -8.22
C LEU A 92 25.32 -19.95 -8.15
N GLU A 93 24.79 -20.44 -9.27
CA GLU A 93 23.49 -21.10 -9.34
C GLU A 93 23.48 -22.39 -8.49
N GLN A 94 24.54 -23.20 -8.55
CA GLN A 94 24.69 -24.37 -7.70
C GLN A 94 24.69 -24.00 -6.20
N SER A 95 25.34 -22.89 -5.84
CA SER A 95 25.37 -22.38 -4.45
C SER A 95 23.98 -21.96 -3.98
N VAL A 96 23.23 -21.23 -4.82
CA VAL A 96 21.85 -20.80 -4.54
C VAL A 96 20.93 -22.01 -4.33
N ASN A 97 21.04 -23.04 -5.18
CA ASN A 97 20.26 -24.27 -5.05
C ASN A 97 20.65 -25.10 -3.83
N GLU A 98 21.93 -25.17 -3.45
CA GLU A 98 22.34 -25.85 -2.22
C GLU A 98 21.82 -25.16 -0.96
N ILE A 99 21.71 -23.81 -0.96
CA ILE A 99 21.03 -23.08 0.12
C ILE A 99 19.54 -23.43 0.16
N ALA A 100 18.87 -23.49 -0.99
CA ALA A 100 17.45 -23.88 -1.09
C ALA A 100 17.20 -25.31 -0.57
N ARG A 101 18.11 -26.24 -0.90
CA ARG A 101 18.07 -27.63 -0.42
C ARG A 101 18.23 -27.68 1.10
N ARG A 102 19.23 -26.95 1.62
CA ARG A 102 19.63 -26.92 3.03
C ARG A 102 18.57 -26.31 3.95
N HIS A 103 17.87 -25.25 3.51
CA HIS A 103 16.84 -24.56 4.29
C HIS A 103 15.45 -24.85 3.73
N GLU A 104 14.69 -25.71 4.43
CA GLU A 104 13.35 -26.14 4.01
C GLU A 104 12.39 -24.99 3.71
N VAL A 105 12.50 -23.89 4.45
CA VAL A 105 11.63 -22.71 4.31
C VAL A 105 11.71 -22.08 2.91
N LEU A 106 12.84 -22.20 2.22
CA LEU A 106 13.05 -21.63 0.88
C LEU A 106 12.37 -22.44 -0.23
N ARG A 107 11.89 -23.63 0.09
CA ARG A 107 11.11 -24.54 -0.77
C ARG A 107 9.73 -24.85 -0.17
N THR A 108 9.25 -23.98 0.72
CA THR A 108 7.95 -24.10 1.37
C THR A 108 6.91 -23.22 0.68
N ILE A 109 5.71 -23.77 0.48
CA ILE A 109 4.50 -23.05 0.08
C ILE A 109 3.48 -23.05 1.24
N PHE A 110 2.47 -22.20 1.15
CA PHE A 110 1.45 -22.02 2.17
C PHE A 110 0.06 -22.29 1.59
N GLY A 111 -0.67 -23.19 2.24
CA GLY A 111 -2.00 -23.61 1.81
C GLY A 111 -2.98 -23.65 2.98
N VAL A 112 -4.15 -24.22 2.74
CA VAL A 112 -5.19 -24.43 3.76
C VAL A 112 -5.56 -25.91 3.79
N GLU A 113 -5.55 -26.51 4.96
CA GLU A 113 -6.00 -27.87 5.22
C GLU A 113 -7.00 -27.86 6.38
N ASN A 114 -8.19 -28.43 6.20
CA ASN A 114 -9.28 -28.41 7.19
C ASN A 114 -9.59 -27.00 7.74
N GLY A 115 -9.53 -25.99 6.88
CA GLY A 115 -9.78 -24.58 7.25
C GLY A 115 -8.66 -23.91 8.05
N GLN A 116 -7.52 -24.57 8.26
CA GLN A 116 -6.36 -24.02 8.95
C GLN A 116 -5.19 -23.81 7.97
N PRO A 117 -4.42 -22.71 8.10
CA PRO A 117 -3.27 -22.49 7.25
C PRO A 117 -2.13 -23.46 7.62
N VAL A 118 -1.51 -24.06 6.62
CA VAL A 118 -0.44 -25.05 6.75
C VAL A 118 0.77 -24.72 5.87
N GLN A 119 1.94 -25.14 6.32
CA GLN A 119 3.20 -25.11 5.57
C GLN A 119 3.38 -26.43 4.83
N VAL A 120 3.62 -26.37 3.52
CA VAL A 120 3.91 -27.55 2.69
C VAL A 120 5.34 -27.42 2.16
N ILE A 121 6.22 -28.31 2.64
CA ILE A 121 7.64 -28.32 2.27
C ILE A 121 7.82 -29.20 1.04
N LEU A 122 8.13 -28.61 -0.12
CA LEU A 122 8.32 -29.35 -1.36
C LEU A 122 9.69 -30.05 -1.36
N PRO A 123 9.80 -31.32 -1.79
CA PRO A 123 11.04 -32.11 -1.69
C PRO A 123 12.21 -31.48 -2.44
N ASP A 124 11.96 -30.88 -3.60
CA ASP A 124 12.95 -30.18 -4.42
C ASP A 124 12.30 -28.98 -5.14
N VAL A 125 13.04 -27.89 -5.26
CA VAL A 125 12.66 -26.67 -5.97
C VAL A 125 13.92 -26.07 -6.58
N ALA A 126 14.02 -26.12 -7.91
CA ALA A 126 15.14 -25.52 -8.63
C ALA A 126 14.97 -23.99 -8.71
N ILE A 127 16.01 -23.27 -8.33
CA ILE A 127 16.11 -21.82 -8.42
C ILE A 127 17.03 -21.48 -9.57
N ALA A 128 16.46 -21.02 -10.68
CA ALA A 128 17.21 -20.56 -11.84
C ALA A 128 17.70 -19.12 -11.64
N ILE A 129 18.91 -18.81 -12.10
CA ILE A 129 19.43 -17.44 -12.17
C ILE A 129 19.14 -16.87 -13.57
N ASP A 130 18.22 -15.91 -13.64
CA ASP A 130 17.93 -15.21 -14.90
C ASP A 130 19.10 -14.30 -15.29
N CYS A 131 19.88 -14.73 -16.28
CA CYS A 131 21.09 -14.03 -16.72
C CYS A 131 20.77 -13.08 -17.87
N VAL A 132 21.05 -11.78 -17.69
CA VAL A 132 20.77 -10.73 -18.66
C VAL A 132 22.08 -10.05 -19.05
N ASP A 133 22.42 -10.10 -20.33
CA ASP A 133 23.60 -9.41 -20.86
C ASP A 133 23.29 -7.94 -21.20
N LEU A 134 23.93 -7.01 -20.49
CA LEU A 134 23.84 -5.57 -20.70
C LEU A 134 25.14 -4.97 -21.25
N ARG A 135 26.14 -5.78 -21.64
CA ARG A 135 27.42 -5.29 -22.18
C ARG A 135 27.27 -4.52 -23.50
N GLY A 136 26.19 -4.78 -24.23
CA GLY A 136 25.91 -4.17 -25.54
C GLY A 136 25.36 -2.73 -25.50
N ILE A 137 25.14 -2.15 -24.32
CA ILE A 137 24.58 -0.81 -24.15
C ILE A 137 25.52 0.08 -23.32
N SER A 138 25.36 1.41 -23.40
CA SER A 138 26.27 2.35 -22.72
C SER A 138 26.18 2.24 -21.19
N PRO A 139 27.24 2.55 -20.43
CA PRO A 139 27.20 2.49 -18.95
C PRO A 139 26.03 3.26 -18.31
N GLU A 140 25.64 4.38 -18.89
CA GLU A 140 24.48 5.16 -18.41
C GLU A 140 23.16 4.43 -18.65
N GLN A 141 23.02 3.74 -19.79
CA GLN A 141 21.85 2.92 -20.11
C GLN A 141 21.82 1.65 -19.27
N GLN A 142 22.99 1.06 -18.99
CA GLN A 142 23.13 -0.08 -18.10
C GLN A 142 22.57 0.24 -16.71
N GLN A 143 22.94 1.37 -16.13
CA GLN A 143 22.47 1.76 -14.80
C GLN A 143 20.93 1.93 -14.76
N ILE A 144 20.35 2.51 -15.81
CA ILE A 144 18.88 2.64 -15.94
C ILE A 144 18.21 1.26 -16.03
N GLU A 145 18.75 0.36 -16.83
CA GLU A 145 18.20 -0.99 -16.98
C GLU A 145 18.37 -1.83 -15.71
N VAL A 146 19.46 -1.65 -14.94
CA VAL A 146 19.63 -2.26 -13.61
C VAL A 146 18.51 -1.82 -12.67
N GLU A 147 18.27 -0.52 -12.56
CA GLU A 147 17.23 0.04 -11.67
C GLU A 147 15.83 -0.41 -12.09
N LYS A 148 15.49 -0.29 -13.37
CA LYS A 148 14.21 -0.71 -13.93
C LYS A 148 13.92 -2.19 -13.69
N ARG A 149 14.92 -3.06 -13.90
CA ARG A 149 14.77 -4.51 -13.68
C ARG A 149 14.66 -4.84 -12.20
N ALA A 150 15.43 -4.17 -11.36
CA ALA A 150 15.34 -4.33 -9.91
C ALA A 150 13.96 -3.96 -9.38
N ILE A 151 13.39 -2.83 -9.83
CA ILE A 151 12.02 -2.41 -9.48
C ILE A 151 11.00 -3.43 -9.99
N ALA A 152 11.04 -3.80 -11.27
CA ALA A 152 10.11 -4.78 -11.84
C ALA A 152 10.17 -6.14 -11.14
N GLN A 153 11.37 -6.60 -10.77
CA GLN A 153 11.54 -7.85 -10.02
C GLN A 153 11.00 -7.74 -8.60
N ALA A 154 11.11 -6.58 -7.95
CA ALA A 154 10.59 -6.34 -6.61
C ALA A 154 9.06 -6.19 -6.59
N GLU A 155 8.47 -5.60 -7.63
CA GLU A 155 7.03 -5.31 -7.74
C GLU A 155 6.19 -6.49 -8.20
N ALA A 156 6.79 -7.45 -8.90
CA ALA A 156 6.06 -8.64 -9.33
C ALA A 156 5.65 -9.49 -8.10
N PRO A 157 4.35 -9.77 -7.90
CA PRO A 157 3.86 -10.45 -6.70
C PRO A 157 4.29 -11.92 -6.63
N PHE A 158 4.21 -12.51 -5.44
CA PHE A 158 4.33 -13.97 -5.26
C PHE A 158 2.96 -14.53 -4.88
N ASP A 159 2.61 -15.69 -5.45
CA ASP A 159 1.51 -16.50 -4.95
C ASP A 159 2.05 -17.43 -3.86
N LEU A 160 1.58 -17.28 -2.62
CA LEU A 160 2.07 -18.07 -1.49
C LEU A 160 1.81 -19.58 -1.63
N SER A 161 0.89 -19.98 -2.50
CA SER A 161 0.60 -21.38 -2.81
C SER A 161 1.53 -21.98 -3.89
N GLN A 162 2.40 -21.17 -4.52
CA GLN A 162 3.26 -21.59 -5.62
C GLN A 162 4.74 -21.33 -5.30
N ALA A 163 5.57 -22.36 -5.46
CA ALA A 163 7.02 -22.21 -5.31
C ALA A 163 7.68 -21.76 -6.64
N PRO A 164 8.85 -21.09 -6.58
CA PRO A 164 9.51 -20.59 -5.37
C PRO A 164 8.99 -19.22 -4.91
N LEU A 165 9.03 -18.97 -3.61
CA LEU A 165 8.72 -17.66 -3.01
C LEU A 165 9.91 -16.69 -3.01
N TRP A 166 10.85 -16.92 -3.92
CA TRP A 166 12.02 -16.08 -4.17
C TRP A 166 12.58 -16.32 -5.56
N ARG A 167 13.33 -15.34 -6.05
CA ARG A 167 13.90 -15.33 -7.41
C ARG A 167 15.21 -14.57 -7.46
N VAL A 168 16.04 -14.92 -8.43
CA VAL A 168 17.38 -14.36 -8.61
C VAL A 168 17.60 -13.98 -10.07
N ALA A 169 18.16 -12.80 -10.31
CA ALA A 169 18.62 -12.37 -11.63
C ALA A 169 20.06 -11.87 -11.55
N LEU A 170 20.82 -12.08 -12.62
CA LEU A 170 22.20 -11.63 -12.76
C LEU A 170 22.31 -10.76 -14.01
N LEU A 171 22.59 -9.48 -13.80
CA LEU A 171 22.75 -8.48 -14.86
C LEU A 171 24.24 -8.32 -15.16
N GLN A 172 24.70 -8.73 -16.34
CA GLN A 172 26.10 -8.63 -16.74
C GLN A 172 26.37 -7.27 -17.40
N LEU A 173 27.20 -6.45 -16.74
CA LEU A 173 27.57 -5.09 -17.18
C LEU A 173 28.86 -5.07 -17.99
N ALA A 174 29.81 -5.94 -17.63
CA ALA A 174 31.06 -6.18 -18.32
C ALA A 174 31.47 -7.65 -18.16
N ASP A 175 32.56 -8.07 -18.80
CA ASP A 175 33.06 -9.46 -18.67
C ASP A 175 33.33 -9.86 -17.21
N GLN A 176 33.69 -8.89 -16.37
CA GLN A 176 33.97 -9.08 -14.94
C GLN A 176 33.13 -8.18 -14.05
N GLU A 177 32.03 -7.61 -14.53
CA GLU A 177 31.17 -6.75 -13.72
C GLU A 177 29.72 -7.16 -13.85
N HIS A 178 29.08 -7.43 -12.71
CA HIS A 178 27.73 -7.96 -12.65
C HIS A 178 26.93 -7.29 -11.53
N VAL A 179 25.60 -7.28 -11.66
CA VAL A 179 24.67 -6.95 -10.58
C VAL A 179 23.77 -8.15 -10.32
N LEU A 180 23.86 -8.72 -9.12
CA LEU A 180 23.00 -9.79 -8.64
C LEU A 180 21.80 -9.19 -7.91
N LEU A 181 20.59 -9.49 -8.41
CA LEU A 181 19.32 -9.10 -7.83
C LEU A 181 18.65 -10.32 -7.18
N ARG A 182 18.28 -10.23 -5.91
CA ARG A 182 17.51 -11.26 -5.20
C ARG A 182 16.23 -10.64 -4.65
N THR A 183 15.08 -11.17 -5.05
CA THR A 183 13.79 -10.80 -4.45
C THR A 183 13.21 -12.01 -3.74
N ILE A 184 12.78 -11.85 -2.50
CA ILE A 184 12.23 -12.92 -1.65
C ILE A 184 11.01 -12.42 -0.87
N HIS A 185 9.99 -13.25 -0.73
CA HIS A 185 8.82 -12.90 0.08
C HIS A 185 9.15 -12.94 1.58
N HIS A 186 8.69 -11.94 2.33
CA HIS A 186 9.02 -11.80 3.76
C HIS A 186 8.54 -12.99 4.63
N ILE A 187 7.54 -13.75 4.18
CA ILE A 187 7.00 -14.93 4.91
C ILE A 187 8.01 -16.08 5.09
N VAL A 188 9.04 -16.15 4.25
CA VAL A 188 10.11 -17.17 4.31
C VAL A 188 11.46 -16.60 4.73
N PHE A 189 11.55 -15.29 4.98
CA PHE A 189 12.83 -14.60 5.14
C PHE A 189 12.73 -13.35 6.03
N ASP A 190 13.74 -13.10 6.85
CA ASP A 190 13.83 -11.89 7.67
C ASP A 190 15.20 -11.20 7.53
N GLY A 191 15.37 -10.07 8.23
CA GLY A 191 16.63 -9.31 8.19
C GLY A 191 17.85 -10.12 8.64
N MET A 192 17.72 -10.99 9.65
CA MET A 192 18.82 -11.84 10.11
C MET A 192 19.16 -12.96 9.11
N SER A 193 18.15 -13.49 8.42
CA SER A 193 18.31 -14.48 7.35
C SER A 193 19.20 -13.97 6.23
N HIS A 194 19.23 -12.65 6.00
CA HIS A 194 20.15 -12.02 5.05
C HIS A 194 21.62 -12.35 5.37
N SER A 195 22.04 -12.18 6.62
CA SER A 195 23.42 -12.46 7.03
C SER A 195 23.79 -13.94 6.91
N VAL A 196 22.84 -14.83 7.20
CA VAL A 196 23.00 -16.29 7.06
C VAL A 196 23.19 -16.64 5.58
N PHE A 197 22.31 -16.15 4.71
CA PHE A 197 22.39 -16.39 3.28
C PHE A 197 23.72 -15.94 2.69
N ILE A 198 24.16 -14.72 3.02
CA ILE A 198 25.41 -14.14 2.52
C ILE A 198 26.61 -14.99 2.95
N ARG A 199 26.69 -15.36 4.24
CA ARG A 199 27.75 -16.23 4.74
C ARG A 199 27.78 -17.60 4.03
N GLU A 200 26.62 -18.23 3.87
CA GLU A 200 26.52 -19.55 3.23
C GLU A 200 26.82 -19.49 1.73
N LEU A 201 26.36 -18.45 1.04
CA LEU A 201 26.67 -18.21 -0.37
C LEU A 201 28.19 -18.10 -0.58
N GLY A 202 28.87 -17.34 0.28
CA GLY A 202 30.33 -17.20 0.27
C GLY A 202 31.06 -18.54 0.39
N ALA A 203 30.67 -19.34 1.39
CA ALA A 203 31.28 -20.64 1.67
C ALA A 203 31.03 -21.67 0.56
N LEU A 204 29.80 -21.72 0.04
CA LEU A 204 29.40 -22.65 -1.01
C LEU A 204 30.05 -22.32 -2.34
N TYR A 205 29.99 -21.05 -2.75
CA TYR A 205 30.58 -20.60 -4.00
C TYR A 205 32.09 -20.88 -4.03
N SER A 206 32.80 -20.54 -2.94
CA SER A 206 34.23 -20.79 -2.83
C SER A 206 34.57 -22.28 -2.87
N ALA A 207 33.75 -23.14 -2.26
CA ALA A 207 33.94 -24.60 -2.32
C ALA A 207 33.69 -25.16 -3.72
N PHE A 208 32.59 -24.75 -4.37
CA PHE A 208 32.19 -25.26 -5.69
C PHE A 208 33.13 -24.78 -6.81
N VAL A 209 33.62 -23.53 -6.76
CA VAL A 209 34.69 -23.05 -7.67
C VAL A 209 35.94 -23.92 -7.56
N LEU A 210 36.27 -24.39 -6.36
CA LEU A 210 37.39 -25.31 -6.11
C LEU A 210 37.02 -26.79 -6.32
N GLN A 211 35.82 -27.09 -6.85
CA GLN A 211 35.29 -28.44 -7.05
C GLN A 211 35.27 -29.30 -5.79
N LYS A 212 35.09 -28.67 -4.63
CA LYS A 212 34.91 -29.34 -3.34
C LYS A 212 33.41 -29.51 -3.04
N PRO A 213 33.03 -30.54 -2.25
CA PRO A 213 31.65 -30.66 -1.78
C PRO A 213 31.26 -29.49 -0.85
N SER A 214 29.96 -29.35 -0.59
CA SER A 214 29.44 -28.36 0.36
C SER A 214 30.15 -28.50 1.72
N PRO A 215 30.75 -27.41 2.25
CA PRO A 215 31.39 -27.44 3.57
C PRO A 215 30.40 -27.28 4.72
N LEU A 216 29.10 -27.10 4.42
CA LEU A 216 28.07 -26.79 5.41
C LEU A 216 27.42 -28.08 5.94
N LEU A 217 27.53 -28.32 7.24
CA LEU A 217 26.89 -29.46 7.94
C LEU A 217 25.39 -29.31 8.00
N ASP A 218 24.60 -30.35 7.75
CA ASP A 218 23.13 -30.27 7.82
C ASP A 218 22.61 -29.62 9.11
N LEU A 219 21.51 -28.88 8.98
CA LEU A 219 20.92 -28.15 10.10
C LEU A 219 20.22 -29.13 11.04
N PRO A 220 20.45 -29.04 12.37
CA PRO A 220 19.85 -29.97 13.33
C PRO A 220 18.33 -29.79 13.48
N VAL A 221 17.82 -28.62 13.12
CA VAL A 221 16.40 -28.24 13.12
C VAL A 221 16.15 -27.30 11.94
N GLN A 222 14.90 -27.14 11.54
CA GLN A 222 14.45 -26.31 10.44
C GLN A 222 13.38 -25.31 10.92
N TYR A 223 13.02 -24.35 10.07
CA TYR A 223 12.03 -23.33 10.45
C TYR A 223 10.66 -23.93 10.82
N ALA A 224 10.23 -24.98 10.14
CA ALA A 224 8.96 -25.65 10.46
C ALA A 224 8.97 -26.27 11.87
N ASP A 225 10.12 -26.76 12.35
CA ASP A 225 10.27 -27.27 13.71
C ASP A 225 10.10 -26.15 14.75
N PHE A 226 10.63 -24.97 14.45
CA PHE A 226 10.41 -23.77 15.25
C PHE A 226 8.93 -23.38 15.28
N ALA A 227 8.28 -23.27 14.12
CA ALA A 227 6.87 -22.90 14.03
C ALA A 227 5.97 -23.85 14.82
N TRP A 228 6.21 -25.17 14.69
CA TRP A 228 5.53 -26.19 15.47
C TRP A 228 5.75 -26.01 16.97
N THR A 229 7.01 -25.88 17.40
CA THR A 229 7.36 -25.72 18.82
C THR A 229 6.75 -24.45 19.41
N GLN A 230 6.74 -23.34 18.66
CA GLN A 230 6.14 -22.08 19.08
C GLN A 230 4.64 -22.23 19.35
N ARG A 231 3.91 -22.92 18.48
CA ARG A 231 2.46 -23.16 18.64
C ARG A 231 2.12 -24.03 19.84
N GLN A 232 2.98 -25.00 20.16
CA GLN A 232 2.78 -25.88 21.31
C GLN A 232 3.16 -25.21 22.64
N TRP A 233 4.11 -24.29 22.60
CA TRP A 233 4.65 -23.65 23.81
C TRP A 233 3.86 -22.41 24.23
N LEU A 234 3.59 -21.51 23.29
CA LEU A 234 2.97 -20.21 23.58
C LEU A 234 1.44 -20.30 23.51
N GLN A 235 0.86 -21.04 24.45
CA GLN A 235 -0.59 -21.25 24.58
C GLN A 235 -0.99 -21.40 26.06
N GLY A 236 -2.30 -21.36 26.34
CA GLY A 236 -2.86 -21.52 27.69
C GLY A 236 -2.31 -20.49 28.70
N ASP A 237 -2.08 -20.92 29.93
CA ASP A 237 -1.65 -20.09 31.06
C ASP A 237 -0.40 -19.26 30.77
N LEU A 238 0.55 -19.78 29.96
CA LEU A 238 1.77 -19.06 29.63
C LEU A 238 1.51 -17.88 28.68
N LEU A 239 0.65 -18.08 27.67
CA LEU A 239 0.26 -16.99 26.78
C LEU A 239 -0.50 -15.92 27.57
N GLU A 240 -1.41 -16.31 28.45
CA GLU A 240 -2.15 -15.38 29.32
C GLU A 240 -1.20 -14.63 30.26
N LEU A 241 -0.23 -15.31 30.87
CA LEU A 241 0.80 -14.68 31.71
C LEU A 241 1.58 -13.60 30.94
N GLN A 242 2.01 -13.89 29.70
CA GLN A 242 2.75 -12.92 28.90
C GLN A 242 1.87 -11.78 28.38
N LEU A 243 0.61 -12.05 28.03
CA LEU A 243 -0.36 -11.01 27.65
C LEU A 243 -0.69 -10.06 28.81
N ASN A 244 -0.77 -10.59 30.04
CA ASN A 244 -1.01 -9.78 31.24
C ASN A 244 0.09 -8.74 31.48
N TYR A 245 1.35 -9.06 31.14
CA TYR A 245 2.42 -8.08 31.14
C TYR A 245 2.12 -6.93 30.17
N TRP A 246 1.79 -7.24 28.91
CA TRP A 246 1.49 -6.23 27.89
C TRP A 246 0.24 -5.40 28.24
N GLN A 247 -0.79 -6.04 28.79
CA GLN A 247 -1.99 -5.37 29.28
C GLN A 247 -1.67 -4.37 30.39
N LYS A 248 -0.81 -4.74 31.34
CA LYS A 248 -0.37 -3.84 32.42
C LYS A 248 0.53 -2.72 31.89
N HIS A 249 1.47 -3.02 30.99
CA HIS A 249 2.43 -2.06 30.46
C HIS A 249 1.76 -1.02 29.53
N LEU A 250 0.75 -1.44 28.78
CA LEU A 250 0.00 -0.60 27.86
C LEU A 250 -1.37 -0.16 28.44
N GLN A 251 -1.57 -0.24 29.76
CA GLN A 251 -2.86 0.10 30.41
C GLN A 251 -3.23 1.59 30.30
N GLY A 252 -4.52 1.90 30.45
CA GLY A 252 -5.03 3.27 30.37
C GLY A 252 -5.40 3.68 28.94
N ASP A 253 -5.67 4.98 28.74
CA ASP A 253 -5.93 5.53 27.41
C ASP A 253 -4.59 5.66 26.67
N VAL A 254 -4.37 4.80 25.67
CA VAL A 254 -3.16 4.84 24.85
C VAL A 254 -3.48 5.65 23.61
N PRO A 255 -3.07 6.94 23.56
CA PRO A 255 -3.46 7.80 22.47
C PRO A 255 -2.82 7.32 21.17
N PRO A 256 -3.54 7.42 20.04
CA PRO A 256 -2.93 7.22 18.75
C PRO A 256 -1.81 8.27 18.53
N LEU A 257 -0.69 7.88 17.92
CA LEU A 257 0.36 8.83 17.56
C LEU A 257 -0.21 9.87 16.57
N ALA A 258 -0.16 11.14 16.96
CA ALA A 258 -0.70 12.29 16.25
C ALA A 258 0.40 13.02 15.49
N LEU A 259 0.94 12.35 14.47
CA LEU A 259 1.91 12.97 13.56
C LEU A 259 1.25 14.14 12.81
N PRO A 260 1.85 15.34 12.79
CA PRO A 260 1.45 16.44 11.91
C PRO A 260 1.64 15.96 10.47
N ILE A 261 0.54 15.82 9.74
CA ILE A 261 0.52 15.38 8.34
C ILE A 261 0.31 16.60 7.44
N ASP A 262 0.98 16.60 6.29
CA ASP A 262 0.86 17.67 5.28
C ASP A 262 -0.42 17.49 4.44
N TYR A 263 -0.91 16.25 4.34
CA TYR A 263 -2.08 15.88 3.56
C TYR A 263 -3.11 15.14 4.42
N PRO A 264 -4.42 15.31 4.17
CA PRO A 264 -5.45 14.58 4.90
C PRO A 264 -5.37 13.08 4.58
N ARG A 265 -5.51 12.24 5.62
CA ARG A 265 -5.47 10.78 5.43
C ARG A 265 -6.62 10.31 4.53
N SER A 266 -6.26 9.64 3.43
CA SER A 266 -7.21 8.94 2.56
C SER A 266 -7.85 7.74 3.26
N GLN A 267 -9.10 7.40 2.89
CA GLN A 267 -9.75 6.17 3.35
C GLN A 267 -9.20 4.91 2.64
N ALA A 268 -8.58 5.07 1.47
CA ALA A 268 -7.90 3.98 0.78
C ALA A 268 -6.52 3.74 1.38
N THR A 269 -6.14 2.46 1.53
CA THR A 269 -4.79 2.11 2.01
C THR A 269 -3.76 2.32 0.90
N SER A 270 -2.94 3.36 1.02
CA SER A 270 -1.76 3.58 0.17
C SER A 270 -0.51 2.99 0.80
N TYR A 271 0.37 2.46 -0.06
CA TYR A 271 1.72 2.04 0.28
C TYR A 271 2.78 2.89 -0.42
N GLN A 272 2.39 3.96 -1.11
CA GLN A 272 3.33 4.86 -1.78
C GLN A 272 4.25 5.52 -0.75
N GLY A 273 5.55 5.35 -0.93
CA GLY A 273 6.57 5.71 0.05
C GLY A 273 7.63 6.64 -0.51
N GLY A 274 8.09 7.57 0.32
CA GLY A 274 9.27 8.39 0.09
C GLY A 274 10.36 8.01 1.07
N VAL A 275 11.61 8.39 0.75
CA VAL A 275 12.77 8.15 1.60
C VAL A 275 13.62 9.42 1.66
N GLN A 276 14.02 9.82 2.86
CA GLN A 276 15.03 10.86 3.12
C GLN A 276 16.14 10.27 3.99
N SER A 277 17.40 10.59 3.69
CA SER A 277 18.55 10.01 4.39
C SER A 277 19.62 11.04 4.74
N GLN A 278 20.30 10.82 5.86
CA GLN A 278 21.38 11.65 6.36
C GLN A 278 22.48 10.77 6.95
N VAL A 279 23.73 11.07 6.59
CA VAL A 279 24.90 10.33 7.08
C VAL A 279 25.53 11.09 8.25
N LEU A 280 25.73 10.40 9.36
CA LEU A 280 26.47 10.87 10.53
C LEU A 280 27.95 10.47 10.38
N SER A 281 28.86 11.37 10.72
CA SER A 281 30.30 11.11 10.61
C SER A 281 30.76 9.99 11.55
N SER A 282 31.94 9.42 11.29
CA SER A 282 32.53 8.41 12.16
C SER A 282 32.79 8.94 13.57
N ASP A 283 33.26 10.18 13.67
CA ASP A 283 33.59 10.81 14.95
C ASP A 283 32.32 11.06 15.77
N PHE A 284 31.25 11.50 15.10
CA PHE A 284 29.96 11.69 15.77
C PHE A 284 29.31 10.36 16.18
N THR A 285 29.44 9.33 15.34
CA THR A 285 29.02 7.97 15.68
C THR A 285 29.77 7.43 16.90
N ALA A 286 31.08 7.66 16.98
CA ALA A 286 31.89 7.29 18.13
C ALA A 286 31.48 8.06 19.40
N ALA A 287 31.14 9.35 19.27
CA ALA A 287 30.65 10.16 20.38
C ALA A 287 29.30 9.64 20.92
N LEU A 288 28.36 9.27 20.04
CA LEU A 288 27.08 8.66 20.43
C LEU A 288 27.28 7.31 21.16
N LYS A 289 28.21 6.48 20.67
CA LYS A 289 28.57 5.22 21.34
C LYS A 289 29.22 5.46 22.70
N SER A 290 30.06 6.48 22.81
CA SER A 290 30.68 6.88 24.08
C SER A 290 29.62 7.33 25.09
N LEU A 291 28.68 8.17 24.68
CA LEU A 291 27.53 8.57 25.51
C LEU A 291 26.73 7.35 25.96
N SER A 292 26.40 6.45 25.03
CA SER A 292 25.67 5.21 25.34
C SER A 292 26.39 4.39 26.43
N ALA A 293 27.70 4.21 26.28
CA ALA A 293 28.53 3.48 27.23
C ALA A 293 28.64 4.17 28.60
N GLN A 294 28.75 5.50 28.63
CA GLN A 294 28.80 6.29 29.87
C GLN A 294 27.49 6.19 30.67
N GLN A 295 26.36 6.15 29.97
CA GLN A 295 25.02 6.01 30.56
C GLN A 295 24.63 4.55 30.82
N GLY A 296 25.50 3.58 30.49
CA GLY A 296 25.23 2.15 30.69
C GLY A 296 24.14 1.57 29.79
N VAL A 297 23.80 2.23 28.68
CA VAL A 297 22.73 1.84 27.75
C VAL A 297 23.29 1.45 26.37
N SER A 298 22.45 0.83 25.56
CA SER A 298 22.83 0.49 24.17
C SER A 298 22.68 1.69 23.24
N LEU A 299 23.39 1.69 22.11
CA LEU A 299 23.22 2.69 21.05
C LEU A 299 21.76 2.76 20.54
N PHE A 300 21.06 1.62 20.54
CA PHE A 300 19.62 1.56 20.23
C PHE A 300 18.82 2.47 21.18
N VAL A 301 19.02 2.34 22.49
CA VAL A 301 18.32 3.12 23.51
C VAL A 301 18.58 4.61 23.31
N THR A 302 19.82 5.01 23.04
CA THR A 302 20.17 6.41 22.79
C THR A 302 19.46 7.00 21.57
N LEU A 303 19.52 6.29 20.44
CA LEU A 303 18.89 6.75 19.19
C LEU A 303 17.35 6.72 19.28
N PHE A 304 16.77 5.73 19.94
CA PHE A 304 15.34 5.60 20.17
C PHE A 304 14.80 6.67 21.14
N ALA A 305 15.51 6.95 22.23
CA ALA A 305 15.19 8.04 23.15
C ALA A 305 15.20 9.40 22.43
N ALA A 306 16.21 9.66 21.60
CA ALA A 306 16.23 10.86 20.75
C ALA A 306 15.04 10.92 19.80
N PHE A 307 14.58 9.78 19.27
CA PHE A 307 13.42 9.76 18.37
C PHE A 307 12.10 10.04 19.13
N ASN A 308 11.96 9.52 20.35
CA ASN A 308 10.85 9.88 21.25
C ASN A 308 10.88 11.38 21.58
N GLY A 309 12.06 11.94 21.92
CA GLY A 309 12.22 13.37 22.15
C GLY A 309 11.82 14.22 20.95
N LEU A 310 12.27 13.84 19.74
CA LEU A 310 11.89 14.51 18.49
C LEU A 310 10.38 14.52 18.29
N LEU A 311 9.71 13.37 18.43
CA LEU A 311 8.28 13.25 18.24
C LEU A 311 7.49 13.99 19.33
N HIS A 312 7.94 13.94 20.58
CA HIS A 312 7.32 14.70 21.67
C HIS A 312 7.36 16.19 21.39
N GLN A 313 8.53 16.71 21.04
CA GLN A 313 8.66 18.08 20.65
C GLN A 313 7.68 18.35 19.48
N HIS A 314 7.73 17.55 18.40
CA HIS A 314 7.01 17.86 17.17
C HIS A 314 5.48 17.76 17.28
N THR A 315 4.98 16.86 18.13
CA THR A 315 3.54 16.59 18.31
C THR A 315 2.95 17.28 19.55
N GLY A 316 3.79 17.66 20.52
CA GLY A 316 3.38 18.04 21.87
C GLY A 316 2.81 16.88 22.70
N GLN A 317 2.82 15.64 22.18
CA GLN A 317 2.33 14.48 22.92
C GLN A 317 3.35 14.03 23.97
N GLU A 318 2.87 13.82 25.19
CA GLU A 318 3.69 13.37 26.32
C GLU A 318 3.76 11.85 26.44
N ASP A 319 2.76 11.13 25.94
CA ASP A 319 2.70 9.67 26.01
C ASP A 319 2.76 9.09 24.59
N LEU A 320 3.86 8.41 24.29
CA LEU A 320 4.19 7.92 22.95
C LEU A 320 4.28 6.40 22.95
N VAL A 321 3.70 5.76 21.94
CA VAL A 321 3.94 4.34 21.65
C VAL A 321 4.54 4.21 20.26
N ILE A 322 5.76 3.67 20.21
CA ILE A 322 6.49 3.45 18.96
C ILE A 322 6.85 1.97 18.87
N CYS A 323 6.62 1.38 17.70
CA CYS A 323 6.97 -0.01 17.45
C CYS A 323 8.46 -0.16 17.12
N SER A 324 9.05 -1.29 17.49
CA SER A 324 10.39 -1.67 17.04
C SER A 324 10.47 -3.18 16.75
N PRO A 325 11.11 -3.60 15.65
CA PRO A 325 11.25 -5.02 15.35
C PRO A 325 12.37 -5.63 16.21
N VAL A 326 12.10 -6.83 16.71
CA VAL A 326 13.07 -7.68 17.40
C VAL A 326 13.39 -8.91 16.55
N ALA A 327 14.60 -9.45 16.69
CA ALA A 327 15.08 -10.54 15.85
C ALA A 327 14.35 -11.88 16.09
N GLY A 328 13.76 -12.09 17.27
CA GLY A 328 13.06 -13.34 17.63
C GLY A 328 13.95 -14.58 17.70
N ARG A 329 15.28 -14.42 17.83
CA ARG A 329 16.28 -15.51 17.78
C ARG A 329 17.08 -15.61 19.08
N HIS A 330 16.44 -16.14 20.12
CA HIS A 330 17.02 -16.20 21.47
C HIS A 330 17.85 -17.47 21.73
N ARG A 331 17.69 -18.51 20.89
CA ARG A 331 18.37 -19.81 21.03
C ARG A 331 19.49 -19.99 20.00
N ALA A 332 20.53 -20.73 20.40
CA ALA A 332 21.68 -21.01 19.55
C ALA A 332 21.27 -21.77 18.27
N GLU A 333 20.41 -22.79 18.39
CA GLU A 333 19.88 -23.55 17.26
C GLU A 333 19.14 -22.71 16.20
N MET A 334 18.62 -21.52 16.54
CA MET A 334 17.92 -20.63 15.58
C MET A 334 18.86 -19.70 14.79
N ARG A 335 20.09 -19.47 15.28
CA ARG A 335 21.01 -18.46 14.70
C ARG A 335 21.46 -18.80 13.28
N GLY A 336 21.51 -20.09 12.95
CA GLY A 336 21.92 -20.60 11.66
C GLY A 336 20.79 -20.73 10.64
N LEU A 337 19.54 -20.47 11.00
CA LEU A 337 18.38 -20.74 10.15
C LEU A 337 18.01 -19.56 9.25
N ILE A 338 17.52 -19.84 8.06
CA ILE A 338 16.71 -18.89 7.28
C ILE A 338 15.24 -19.06 7.68
N GLY A 339 14.50 -17.95 7.74
CA GLY A 339 13.07 -17.96 8.06
C GLY A 339 12.54 -16.63 8.57
N TYR A 340 11.25 -16.56 8.86
CA TYR A 340 10.57 -15.36 9.33
C TYR A 340 10.43 -15.36 10.86
N PHE A 341 11.47 -14.92 11.59
CA PHE A 341 11.50 -14.95 13.06
C PHE A 341 11.15 -13.61 13.70
N ASN A 342 11.27 -12.50 12.95
CA ASN A 342 11.10 -11.18 13.53
C ASN A 342 9.72 -11.02 14.17
N ASN A 343 9.69 -10.33 15.30
CA ASN A 343 8.46 -9.87 15.92
C ASN A 343 8.55 -8.36 16.12
N VAL A 344 7.44 -7.70 16.46
CA VAL A 344 7.41 -6.27 16.74
C VAL A 344 6.96 -6.07 18.18
N VAL A 345 7.71 -5.26 18.93
CA VAL A 345 7.35 -4.85 20.29
C VAL A 345 6.87 -3.40 20.27
N ALA A 346 5.80 -3.12 21.01
CA ALA A 346 5.29 -1.77 21.22
C ALA A 346 5.95 -1.18 22.48
N LEU A 347 6.74 -0.13 22.32
CA LEU A 347 7.48 0.51 23.41
C LEU A 347 6.78 1.83 23.77
N ARG A 348 6.24 1.90 24.99
CA ARG A 348 5.58 3.10 25.52
C ARG A 348 6.55 3.95 26.31
N THR A 349 6.52 5.26 26.08
CA THR A 349 7.38 6.24 26.74
C THR A 349 6.53 7.38 27.26
N ASP A 350 6.64 7.67 28.57
CA ASP A 350 5.98 8.80 29.22
C ASP A 350 6.98 9.95 29.41
N LEU A 351 6.64 11.12 28.87
CA LEU A 351 7.46 12.33 28.80
C LEU A 351 6.82 13.50 29.57
N SER A 352 5.69 13.27 30.25
CA SER A 352 4.89 14.30 30.95
C SER A 352 5.65 14.99 32.08
N ALA A 353 6.60 14.30 32.71
CA ALA A 353 7.44 14.84 33.78
C ALA A 353 8.57 15.76 33.28
N ASN A 354 8.64 16.05 31.98
CA ASN A 354 9.73 16.80 31.34
C ASN A 354 11.12 16.28 31.78
N PRO A 355 11.41 14.99 31.51
CA PRO A 355 12.67 14.37 31.94
C PRO A 355 13.86 15.06 31.29
N SER A 356 15.01 15.00 31.97
CA SER A 356 16.31 15.17 31.32
C SER A 356 16.56 14.04 30.32
N PHE A 357 17.44 14.27 29.34
CA PHE A 357 17.76 13.21 28.39
C PHE A 357 18.36 11.98 29.07
N SER A 358 19.16 12.14 30.12
CA SER A 358 19.67 11.03 30.94
C SER A 358 18.55 10.22 31.60
N GLU A 359 17.55 10.87 32.20
CA GLU A 359 16.38 10.19 32.79
C GLU A 359 15.57 9.45 31.71
N LEU A 360 15.44 10.04 30.52
CA LEU A 360 14.79 9.39 29.38
C LEU A 360 15.54 8.14 28.90
N LEU A 361 16.89 8.17 28.88
CA LEU A 361 17.69 6.99 28.53
C LEU A 361 17.49 5.85 29.53
N GLU A 362 17.41 6.15 30.82
CA GLU A 362 17.13 5.17 31.87
C GLU A 362 15.75 4.55 31.67
N GLN A 363 14.71 5.38 31.56
CA GLN A 363 13.33 4.93 31.35
C GLN A 363 13.18 4.07 30.09
N VAL A 364 13.72 4.51 28.95
CA VAL A 364 13.69 3.75 27.69
C VAL A 364 14.48 2.46 27.82
N GLY A 365 15.63 2.49 28.50
CA GLY A 365 16.45 1.31 28.76
C GLY A 365 15.71 0.25 29.56
N GLU A 366 15.01 0.66 30.63
CA GLU A 366 14.15 -0.22 31.43
C GLU A 366 13.01 -0.79 30.61
N THR A 367 12.22 0.05 29.93
CA THR A 367 11.10 -0.36 29.07
C THR A 367 11.54 -1.37 28.01
N PHE A 368 12.66 -1.13 27.33
CA PHE A 368 13.18 -2.05 26.30
C PHE A 368 13.65 -3.38 26.92
N SER A 369 14.36 -3.33 28.05
CA SER A 369 14.88 -4.50 28.75
C SER A 369 13.75 -5.40 29.27
N GLU A 370 12.69 -4.81 29.84
CA GLU A 370 11.51 -5.52 30.31
C GLU A 370 10.69 -6.07 29.13
N GLY A 371 10.37 -5.22 28.14
CA GLY A 371 9.58 -5.62 26.97
C GLY A 371 10.24 -6.74 26.16
N SER A 372 11.58 -6.77 26.10
CA SER A 372 12.34 -7.85 25.48
C SER A 372 12.12 -9.22 26.14
N GLN A 373 11.69 -9.29 27.40
CA GLN A 373 11.42 -10.58 28.06
C GLN A 373 10.09 -11.21 27.64
N TYR A 374 9.20 -10.41 27.05
CA TYR A 374 7.85 -10.81 26.60
C TYR A 374 7.68 -10.69 25.09
N GLN A 375 8.81 -10.62 24.37
CA GLN A 375 8.87 -10.37 22.93
C GLN A 375 8.41 -11.55 22.08
N ASP A 376 8.09 -12.70 22.68
CA ASP A 376 7.55 -13.87 21.97
C ASP A 376 6.06 -13.73 21.66
N VAL A 377 5.34 -12.84 22.38
CA VAL A 377 3.92 -12.54 22.11
C VAL A 377 3.81 -11.76 20.80
N PRO A 378 3.08 -12.26 19.80
CA PRO A 378 2.86 -11.53 18.55
C PRO A 378 2.18 -10.18 18.79
N LEU A 379 2.64 -9.13 18.10
CA LEU A 379 2.05 -7.79 18.20
C LEU A 379 0.53 -7.78 18.02
N GLN A 380 -0.01 -8.67 17.17
CA GLN A 380 -1.45 -8.77 16.95
C GLN A 380 -2.22 -9.12 18.23
N LEU A 381 -1.74 -10.09 19.02
CA LEU A 381 -2.40 -10.46 20.27
C LEU A 381 -2.32 -9.32 21.30
N VAL A 382 -1.24 -8.53 21.25
CA VAL A 382 -1.11 -7.29 22.03
C VAL A 382 -2.11 -6.23 21.54
N ALA A 383 -2.26 -6.05 20.22
CA ALA A 383 -3.18 -5.08 19.63
C ALA A 383 -4.66 -5.43 19.87
N ASP A 384 -4.98 -6.72 20.01
CA ASP A 384 -6.33 -7.22 20.31
C ASP A 384 -6.75 -7.01 21.78
N LEU A 385 -5.84 -6.53 22.65
CA LEU A 385 -6.15 -6.19 24.04
C LEU A 385 -7.25 -5.11 24.10
N PRO A 386 -8.22 -5.20 25.03
CA PRO A 386 -9.42 -4.35 25.02
C PRO A 386 -9.15 -2.83 24.98
N ASN A 387 -8.11 -2.37 25.66
CA ASN A 387 -7.68 -0.97 25.74
C ASN A 387 -6.93 -0.49 24.48
N LEU A 388 -6.51 -1.39 23.60
CA LEU A 388 -5.72 -1.09 22.39
C LEU A 388 -6.49 -1.32 21.09
N LYS A 389 -7.70 -1.90 21.14
CA LYS A 389 -8.54 -2.20 19.96
C LYS A 389 -8.77 -1.02 19.02
N ARG A 390 -8.69 0.23 19.53
CA ARG A 390 -8.89 1.47 18.77
C ARG A 390 -7.61 2.24 18.49
N THR A 391 -6.46 1.76 18.96
CA THR A 391 -5.17 2.45 18.87
C THR A 391 -4.30 1.80 17.78
N PRO A 392 -3.99 2.52 16.68
CA PRO A 392 -3.14 2.01 15.62
C PRO A 392 -1.67 2.05 16.08
N LEU A 393 -1.22 0.97 16.71
CA LEU A 393 0.15 0.84 17.26
C LEU A 393 1.25 0.98 16.19
N THR A 394 0.92 0.80 14.91
CA THR A 394 1.88 0.76 13.79
C THR A 394 1.96 2.08 13.00
N ARG A 395 1.76 3.24 13.62
CA ARG A 395 1.95 4.53 12.92
C ARG A 395 3.42 4.91 12.74
N ALA A 396 4.22 4.71 13.78
CA ALA A 396 5.65 4.92 13.74
C ALA A 396 6.44 3.65 14.03
N MET A 397 7.56 3.49 13.35
CA MET A 397 8.51 2.40 13.55
C MET A 397 9.92 2.94 13.75
N PHE A 398 10.67 2.36 14.68
CA PHE A 398 12.10 2.62 14.84
C PHE A 398 12.91 1.33 14.65
N VAL A 399 13.94 1.37 13.81
CA VAL A 399 14.79 0.22 13.50
C VAL A 399 16.26 0.60 13.57
N LEU A 400 17.06 -0.18 14.31
CA LEU A 400 18.53 -0.12 14.23
C LEU A 400 19.06 -1.40 13.57
N GLN A 401 19.77 -1.24 12.45
CA GLN A 401 20.50 -2.30 11.77
C GLN A 401 21.99 -2.10 11.99
N ASN A 402 22.55 -2.81 12.98
CA ASN A 402 23.96 -2.77 13.33
C ASN A 402 24.67 -4.13 13.16
N THR A 403 24.05 -5.05 12.40
CA THR A 403 24.66 -6.35 12.11
C THR A 403 25.70 -6.18 11.02
N PRO A 404 26.97 -6.53 11.27
CA PRO A 404 28.00 -6.52 10.23
C PRO A 404 27.57 -7.47 9.11
N ILE A 405 27.41 -6.95 7.90
CA ILE A 405 27.31 -7.81 6.71
C ILE A 405 28.72 -8.37 6.52
N PRO A 406 28.92 -9.71 6.58
CA PRO A 406 30.22 -10.30 6.32
C PRO A 406 30.72 -9.83 4.96
N THR A 407 31.98 -9.45 4.85
CA THR A 407 32.62 -9.28 3.55
C THR A 407 32.50 -10.60 2.80
N LEU A 408 31.78 -10.57 1.68
CA LEU A 408 31.53 -11.76 0.88
C LEU A 408 32.85 -12.13 0.17
N ASP A 409 33.62 -13.06 0.74
CA ASP A 409 34.80 -13.62 0.09
C ASP A 409 34.34 -14.71 -0.90
N LEU A 410 34.11 -14.31 -2.14
CA LEU A 410 33.72 -15.20 -3.24
C LEU A 410 34.92 -15.50 -4.14
N ALA A 411 35.98 -16.09 -3.57
CA ALA A 411 37.12 -16.60 -4.33
C ALA A 411 37.67 -15.62 -5.41
N GLY A 412 37.87 -14.36 -5.04
CA GLY A 412 38.40 -13.33 -5.93
C GLY A 412 37.37 -12.35 -6.52
N LEU A 413 36.09 -12.41 -6.14
CA LEU A 413 35.13 -11.35 -6.44
C LEU A 413 35.09 -10.28 -5.33
N SER A 414 35.07 -9.02 -5.75
CA SER A 414 34.72 -7.89 -4.90
C SER A 414 33.20 -7.70 -4.91
N VAL A 415 32.62 -7.47 -3.73
CA VAL A 415 31.17 -7.35 -3.55
C VAL A 415 30.82 -6.05 -2.85
N SER A 416 29.88 -5.30 -3.43
CA SER A 416 29.32 -4.10 -2.82
C SER A 416 27.80 -4.07 -2.96
N SER A 417 27.11 -3.44 -2.01
CA SER A 417 25.66 -3.27 -2.08
C SER A 417 25.29 -2.18 -3.09
N VAL A 418 24.23 -2.39 -3.86
CA VAL A 418 23.63 -1.38 -4.73
C VAL A 418 22.30 -0.96 -4.11
N PHE A 419 22.14 0.32 -3.82
CA PHE A 419 20.85 0.84 -3.36
C PHE A 419 19.94 1.05 -4.56
N VAL A 420 18.73 0.49 -4.50
CA VAL A 420 17.65 0.73 -5.45
C VAL A 420 16.51 1.34 -4.66
N ASN A 421 16.15 2.58 -4.97
CA ASN A 421 15.10 3.27 -4.24
C ASN A 421 13.74 2.63 -4.58
N ARG A 422 13.01 2.15 -3.57
CA ARG A 422 11.64 1.67 -3.74
C ARG A 422 10.70 2.68 -3.10
N GLU A 423 9.68 3.08 -3.85
CA GLU A 423 8.65 4.02 -3.39
C GLU A 423 7.56 3.28 -2.58
N VAL A 424 7.94 2.46 -1.60
CA VAL A 424 7.01 1.68 -0.78
C VAL A 424 7.19 2.02 0.69
N ALA A 425 6.12 2.34 1.42
CA ALA A 425 6.09 2.60 2.85
C ALA A 425 4.99 1.80 3.56
N ASN A 426 5.39 0.94 4.51
CA ASN A 426 4.49 0.08 5.28
C ASN A 426 3.94 0.75 6.55
N PHE A 427 4.53 1.87 6.96
CA PHE A 427 4.17 2.65 8.14
C PHE A 427 4.00 4.11 7.72
N ASP A 428 3.27 4.92 8.50
CA ASP A 428 3.15 6.35 8.19
C ASP A 428 4.54 7.01 8.21
N LEU A 429 5.34 6.67 9.23
CA LEU A 429 6.72 7.12 9.39
C LEU A 429 7.59 5.99 9.97
N ALA A 430 8.74 5.71 9.37
CA ALA A 430 9.70 4.73 9.89
C ALA A 430 11.11 5.33 9.88
N LEU A 431 11.72 5.44 11.07
CA LEU A 431 13.12 5.83 11.20
C LEU A 431 13.98 4.57 11.30
N SER A 432 14.88 4.41 10.34
CA SER A 432 15.85 3.34 10.30
C SER A 432 17.26 3.90 10.40
N VAL A 433 18.11 3.25 11.18
CA VAL A 433 19.53 3.61 11.32
C VAL A 433 20.37 2.40 10.92
N ASN A 434 21.29 2.60 9.98
CA ASN A 434 22.23 1.57 9.54
C ASN A 434 23.66 1.96 9.92
N GLU A 435 24.39 1.06 10.58
CA GLU A 435 25.81 1.24 10.88
C GLU A 435 26.69 0.53 9.85
N GLN A 436 27.49 1.29 9.09
CA GLN A 436 28.45 0.73 8.14
C GLN A 436 29.76 1.53 8.15
N GLY A 437 30.90 0.82 8.23
CA GLY A 437 32.22 1.45 8.17
C GLY A 437 32.46 2.50 9.27
N GLY A 438 31.86 2.30 10.45
CA GLY A 438 31.94 3.24 11.58
C GLY A 438 31.08 4.49 11.45
N LYS A 439 30.25 4.61 10.40
CA LYS A 439 29.29 5.71 10.19
C LYS A 439 27.87 5.21 10.41
N LEU A 440 26.98 6.09 10.88
CA LEU A 440 25.54 5.83 10.90
C LEU A 440 24.86 6.53 9.71
N THR A 441 24.03 5.81 8.97
CA THR A 441 23.09 6.39 8.02
C THR A 441 21.70 6.35 8.64
N VAL A 442 21.12 7.51 8.87
CA VAL A 442 19.75 7.67 9.39
C VAL A 442 18.83 7.92 8.21
N THR A 443 17.80 7.10 8.08
CA THR A 443 16.87 7.11 6.96
C THR A 443 15.43 7.14 7.47
N LEU A 444 14.69 8.18 7.10
CA LEU A 444 13.25 8.28 7.29
C LEU A 444 12.53 7.81 6.04
N GLN A 445 11.75 6.75 6.19
CA GLN A 445 10.77 6.31 5.20
C GLN A 445 9.39 6.81 5.64
N TYR A 446 8.58 7.31 4.71
CA TYR A 446 7.30 7.94 5.01
C TYR A 446 6.31 7.70 3.89
N LYS A 447 5.00 7.80 4.17
CA LYS A 447 4.01 7.75 3.09
C LYS A 447 3.85 9.11 2.41
N THR A 448 3.93 9.12 1.07
CA THR A 448 3.85 10.36 0.28
C THR A 448 2.43 10.92 0.19
N ASP A 449 1.41 10.13 0.54
CA ASP A 449 0.02 10.59 0.70
C ASP A 449 -0.23 11.27 2.06
N LEU A 450 0.76 11.29 2.95
CA LEU A 450 0.67 11.93 4.27
C LEU A 450 1.69 13.06 4.45
N PHE A 451 2.89 12.95 3.86
CA PHE A 451 3.99 13.90 4.09
C PHE A 451 4.64 14.39 2.80
N GLN A 452 5.06 15.65 2.82
CA GLN A 452 5.96 16.27 1.84
C GLN A 452 7.42 15.90 2.13
N ALA A 453 8.23 15.85 1.09
CA ALA A 453 9.65 15.52 1.20
C ALA A 453 10.42 16.54 2.06
N GLU A 454 10.04 17.81 1.98
CA GLU A 454 10.60 18.94 2.70
C GLU A 454 10.35 18.82 4.21
N THR A 455 9.12 18.46 4.60
CA THR A 455 8.74 18.22 6.00
C THR A 455 9.62 17.12 6.61
N ILE A 456 9.83 16.03 5.88
CA ILE A 456 10.66 14.90 6.34
C ILE A 456 12.14 15.26 6.37
N ALA A 457 12.64 16.00 5.39
CA ALA A 457 14.02 16.48 5.40
C ALA A 457 14.30 17.38 6.62
N CYS A 458 13.36 18.26 6.95
CA CYS A 458 13.41 19.11 8.14
C CYS A 458 13.40 18.28 9.44
N LEU A 459 12.53 17.26 9.54
CA LEU A 459 12.52 16.34 10.68
C LEU A 459 13.85 15.59 10.84
N LEU A 460 14.47 15.18 9.75
CA LEU A 460 15.75 14.47 9.76
C LEU A 460 16.90 15.37 10.25
N GLU A 461 16.96 16.61 9.76
CA GLU A 461 17.93 17.60 10.23
C GLU A 461 17.74 17.92 11.72
N ARG A 462 16.49 18.06 12.16
CA ARG A 462 16.14 18.26 13.58
C ARG A 462 16.57 17.08 14.44
N TYR A 463 16.38 15.84 13.97
CA TYR A 463 16.85 14.65 14.66
C TYR A 463 18.38 14.67 14.86
N LYS A 464 19.14 15.04 13.82
CA LYS A 464 20.59 15.20 13.92
C LYS A 464 20.98 16.29 14.93
N ASN A 465 20.35 17.46 14.86
CA ASN A 465 20.64 18.57 15.77
C ASN A 465 20.33 18.21 17.23
N LEU A 466 19.26 17.44 17.47
CA LEU A 466 18.93 16.89 18.77
C LEU A 466 20.04 15.94 19.27
N LEU A 467 20.50 15.03 18.41
CA LEU A 467 21.61 14.12 18.74
C LEU A 467 22.89 14.89 19.10
N GLU A 468 23.21 15.99 18.41
CA GLU A 468 24.38 16.82 18.71
C GLU A 468 24.28 17.47 20.10
N GLN A 469 23.09 17.98 20.44
CA GLN A 469 22.84 18.60 21.75
C GLN A 469 22.92 17.61 22.90
N VAL A 470 22.34 16.41 22.76
CA VAL A 470 22.36 15.41 23.83
C VAL A 470 23.75 14.78 24.02
N VAL A 471 24.57 14.74 22.97
CA VAL A 471 25.99 14.37 23.09
C VAL A 471 26.78 15.45 23.85
N ALA A 472 26.48 16.72 23.62
CA ALA A 472 27.14 17.83 24.30
C ALA A 472 26.70 17.98 25.77
N ASN A 473 25.41 17.78 26.05
CA ASN A 473 24.83 17.89 27.40
C ASN A 473 23.69 16.87 27.60
N PRO A 474 23.96 15.65 28.08
CA PRO A 474 22.91 14.65 28.34
C PRO A 474 22.02 15.00 29.54
N GLY A 475 22.37 16.02 30.33
CA GLY A 475 21.54 16.52 31.43
C GLY A 475 20.47 17.53 31.00
N ILE A 476 20.43 17.91 29.72
CA ILE A 476 19.44 18.86 29.20
C ILE A 476 18.01 18.33 29.35
N ARG A 477 17.08 19.18 29.80
CA ARG A 477 15.65 18.84 29.85
C ARG A 477 15.02 18.93 28.48
N LEU A 478 14.01 18.10 28.22
CA LEU A 478 13.33 18.10 26.91
C LEU A 478 12.70 19.46 26.57
N SER A 479 12.19 20.19 27.56
CA SER A 479 11.66 21.55 27.38
C SER A 479 12.71 22.62 27.08
N GLU A 480 13.97 22.37 27.43
CA GLU A 480 15.08 23.32 27.23
C GLU A 480 15.72 23.18 25.85
N LEU A 481 15.41 22.08 25.15
CA LEU A 481 15.76 21.92 23.76
C LEU A 481 15.00 22.97 22.93
N PRO A 482 15.64 23.62 21.93
CA PRO A 482 15.01 24.67 21.13
C PRO A 482 13.68 24.23 20.54
N SER A 483 12.62 25.01 20.75
CA SER A 483 11.30 24.76 20.15
C SER A 483 11.30 25.07 18.66
N PHE A 484 10.42 24.41 17.89
CA PHE A 484 10.37 24.56 16.43
C PHE A 484 10.00 25.97 15.94
N GLU A 485 9.37 26.78 16.79
CA GLU A 485 8.87 28.12 16.43
C GLU A 485 9.98 29.16 16.22
N ALA A 486 11.22 28.92 16.68
CA ALA A 486 12.31 29.88 16.53
C ALA A 486 12.89 29.98 15.10
N ALA A 487 12.48 29.11 14.16
CA ALA A 487 12.97 29.09 12.78
C ALA A 487 11.91 29.36 11.70
N GLU A 488 10.63 29.52 12.07
CA GLU A 488 9.54 29.83 11.13
C GLU A 488 8.93 31.22 11.41
N SER A 489 9.74 32.26 11.17
CA SER A 489 9.23 33.62 10.97
C SER A 489 9.34 34.00 9.49
N ALA A 490 8.61 33.26 8.64
CA ALA A 490 8.18 33.70 7.31
C ALA A 490 7.07 32.77 6.75
N GLY A 491 5.84 32.89 7.23
CA GLY A 491 4.70 32.17 6.62
C GLY A 491 3.44 32.09 7.47
N ASN A 492 2.74 33.21 7.61
CA ASN A 492 1.33 33.37 8.03
C ASN A 492 0.65 32.23 8.83
N GLY A 493 0.49 32.48 10.12
CA GLY A 493 -0.39 31.71 11.01
C GLY A 493 -1.88 31.93 10.73
N GLY A 494 -2.65 30.86 10.92
CA GLY A 494 -4.11 30.87 10.93
C GLY A 494 -4.64 29.69 11.73
N ASP A 495 -4.96 29.96 13.01
CA ASP A 495 -5.65 29.08 13.96
C ASP A 495 -6.77 28.24 13.35
N ARG A 496 -6.72 26.90 13.50
CA ARG A 496 -7.92 26.04 13.59
C ARG A 496 -7.68 24.83 14.50
N LYS A 497 -7.98 24.98 15.80
CA LYS A 497 -8.45 23.88 16.64
C LYS A 497 -9.98 23.78 16.52
N LYS A 498 -10.49 22.60 16.11
CA LYS A 498 -11.70 21.94 16.63
C LYS A 498 -11.89 20.57 15.94
N GLN A 499 -11.61 19.51 16.69
CA GLN A 499 -12.12 18.17 16.41
C GLN A 499 -13.64 18.14 16.66
N VAL A 500 -14.38 17.49 15.76
CA VAL A 500 -15.75 17.03 15.98
C VAL A 500 -15.75 15.51 15.91
N VAL A 501 -16.00 14.85 17.04
CA VAL A 501 -16.41 13.44 17.06
C VAL A 501 -17.91 13.43 16.80
N ALA A 502 -18.35 12.95 15.64
CA ALA A 502 -19.76 12.87 15.30
C ALA A 502 -20.37 11.59 15.88
N ASN A 503 -21.30 11.76 16.83
CA ASN A 503 -22.21 10.73 17.29
C ASN A 503 -23.26 10.51 16.18
N ARG A 504 -23.24 9.38 15.47
CA ARG A 504 -24.23 9.08 14.41
C ARG A 504 -25.54 8.57 15.03
N PRO A 505 -26.72 8.92 14.47
CA PRO A 505 -28.00 8.44 14.98
C PRO A 505 -28.20 6.94 14.66
N TYR A 506 -28.62 6.16 15.67
CA TYR A 506 -28.95 4.74 15.54
C TYR A 506 -30.10 4.51 14.55
N VAL A 507 -29.92 3.56 13.62
CA VAL A 507 -30.94 3.12 12.66
C VAL A 507 -31.25 1.65 12.90
N ALA A 508 -32.49 1.33 13.30
CA ALA A 508 -32.90 -0.05 13.59
C ALA A 508 -33.00 -0.94 12.32
N PRO A 509 -32.86 -2.27 12.45
CA PRO A 509 -33.08 -3.23 11.36
C PRO A 509 -34.43 -3.07 10.67
N ARG A 510 -34.42 -3.00 9.34
CA ARG A 510 -35.59 -2.66 8.50
C ARG A 510 -36.32 -3.88 7.96
N ASN A 511 -35.62 -5.01 7.85
CA ASN A 511 -36.17 -6.28 7.38
C ASN A 511 -35.66 -7.47 8.22
N GLN A 512 -36.21 -8.67 7.98
CA GLN A 512 -35.89 -9.87 8.75
C GLN A 512 -34.42 -10.30 8.61
N LEU A 513 -33.82 -10.11 7.43
CA LEU A 513 -32.43 -10.41 7.14
C LEU A 513 -31.48 -9.47 7.90
N GLU A 514 -31.72 -8.15 7.84
CA GLU A 514 -30.96 -7.16 8.63
C GLU A 514 -31.07 -7.43 10.12
N LYS A 515 -32.23 -7.91 10.60
CA LYS A 515 -32.42 -8.26 12.01
C LYS A 515 -31.58 -9.49 12.39
N GLN A 516 -31.50 -10.50 11.53
CA GLN A 516 -30.64 -11.66 11.74
C GLN A 516 -29.15 -11.28 11.70
N LEU A 517 -28.74 -10.47 10.73
CA LEU A 517 -27.39 -9.95 10.63
C LEU A 517 -27.00 -9.11 11.86
N ALA A 518 -27.90 -8.25 12.35
CA ALA A 518 -27.70 -7.50 13.59
C ALA A 518 -27.48 -8.41 14.79
N GLN A 519 -28.27 -9.47 14.95
CA GLN A 519 -28.14 -10.43 16.04
C GLN A 519 -26.82 -11.21 15.97
N ILE A 520 -26.40 -11.61 14.77
CA ILE A 520 -25.10 -12.28 14.56
C ILE A 520 -23.97 -11.31 14.92
N TRP A 521 -24.06 -10.04 14.49
CA TRP A 521 -23.07 -9.02 14.81
C TRP A 521 -23.01 -8.72 16.31
N GLU A 522 -24.15 -8.58 16.97
CA GLU A 522 -24.25 -8.39 18.43
C GLU A 522 -23.59 -9.55 19.18
N SER A 523 -23.81 -10.80 18.73
CA SER A 523 -23.21 -12.00 19.30
C SER A 523 -21.69 -12.05 19.08
N VAL A 524 -21.22 -11.71 17.89
CA VAL A 524 -19.79 -11.78 17.53
C VAL A 524 -18.99 -10.62 18.15
N LEU A 525 -19.56 -9.42 18.16
CA LEU A 525 -18.92 -8.21 18.69
C LEU A 525 -19.10 -8.05 20.21
N GLY A 526 -20.04 -8.77 20.83
CA GLY A 526 -20.31 -8.71 22.26
C GLY A 526 -20.96 -7.40 22.72
N ILE A 527 -21.80 -6.78 21.88
CA ILE A 527 -22.45 -5.48 22.13
C ILE A 527 -23.99 -5.62 22.08
N GLN A 528 -24.71 -4.78 22.84
CA GLN A 528 -26.14 -4.97 23.10
C GLN A 528 -27.08 -4.49 21.99
N THR A 529 -26.66 -3.54 21.15
CA THR A 529 -27.49 -2.99 20.06
C THR A 529 -26.60 -2.56 18.91
N VAL A 530 -26.83 -3.12 17.72
CA VAL A 530 -26.16 -2.74 16.47
C VAL A 530 -27.16 -2.11 15.50
N GLY A 531 -26.92 -0.87 15.08
CA GLY A 531 -27.66 -0.19 14.04
C GLY A 531 -27.24 -0.66 12.64
N VAL A 532 -28.15 -0.63 11.66
CA VAL A 532 -27.86 -1.19 10.33
C VAL A 532 -26.84 -0.41 9.51
N GLN A 533 -26.56 0.84 9.90
CA GLN A 533 -25.52 1.67 9.31
C GLN A 533 -24.24 1.73 10.16
N ASP A 534 -24.21 1.00 11.28
CA ASP A 534 -23.02 0.93 12.10
C ASP A 534 -21.97 0.10 11.35
N ASN A 535 -20.76 0.63 11.32
CA ASN A 535 -19.64 -0.01 10.65
C ASN A 535 -19.04 -1.07 11.58
N PHE A 536 -18.86 -2.29 11.07
CA PHE A 536 -18.31 -3.42 11.79
C PHE A 536 -16.99 -3.09 12.50
N PHE A 537 -16.09 -2.37 11.83
CA PHE A 537 -14.77 -2.02 12.34
C PHE A 537 -14.84 -0.86 13.35
N ASP A 538 -15.71 0.12 13.13
CA ASP A 538 -15.93 1.22 14.07
C ASP A 538 -16.51 0.71 15.40
N LEU A 539 -17.28 -0.37 15.35
CA LEU A 539 -17.82 -1.08 16.51
C LEU A 539 -16.78 -1.97 17.23
N GLY A 540 -15.53 -1.97 16.78
CA GLY A 540 -14.44 -2.77 17.39
C GLY A 540 -14.30 -4.17 16.79
N GLY A 541 -14.94 -4.44 15.65
CA GLY A 541 -14.68 -5.60 14.83
C GLY A 541 -13.27 -5.56 14.21
N HIS A 542 -12.61 -6.70 14.16
CA HIS A 542 -11.30 -6.87 13.55
C HIS A 542 -11.27 -8.19 12.76
N SER A 543 -10.19 -8.47 12.03
CA SER A 543 -10.15 -9.58 11.06
C SER A 543 -10.45 -10.96 11.67
N LEU A 544 -10.20 -11.20 12.97
CA LEU A 544 -10.59 -12.44 13.65
C LEU A 544 -12.10 -12.50 13.91
N LEU A 545 -12.70 -11.41 14.39
CA LEU A 545 -14.15 -11.30 14.55
C LEU A 545 -14.85 -11.33 13.20
N ALA A 546 -14.22 -10.82 12.14
CA ALA A 546 -14.71 -10.97 10.78
C ALA A 546 -14.75 -12.45 10.38
N VAL A 547 -13.69 -13.23 10.61
CA VAL A 547 -13.70 -14.68 10.32
C VAL A 547 -14.79 -15.40 11.10
N SER A 548 -14.93 -15.14 12.40
CA SER A 548 -16.02 -15.69 13.21
C SER A 548 -17.39 -15.24 12.71
N LEU A 549 -17.52 -13.98 12.30
CA LEU A 549 -18.73 -13.44 11.68
C LEU A 549 -19.08 -14.22 10.41
N PHE A 550 -18.17 -14.41 9.46
CA PHE A 550 -18.47 -15.15 8.23
C PHE A 550 -18.76 -16.62 8.47
N HIS A 551 -18.13 -17.23 9.47
CA HIS A 551 -18.48 -18.59 9.90
C HIS A 551 -19.92 -18.66 10.43
N GLU A 552 -20.32 -17.72 11.30
CA GLU A 552 -21.70 -17.64 11.81
C GLU A 552 -22.70 -17.30 10.71
N LEU A 553 -22.35 -16.42 9.77
CA LEU A 553 -23.16 -16.12 8.60
C LEU A 553 -23.35 -17.36 7.71
N GLU A 554 -22.30 -18.16 7.50
CA GLU A 554 -22.39 -19.41 6.75
C GLU A 554 -23.29 -20.43 7.46
N GLN A 555 -23.11 -20.62 8.78
CA GLN A 555 -23.91 -21.55 9.58
C GLN A 555 -25.40 -21.16 9.64
N GLN A 556 -25.70 -19.88 9.80
CA GLN A 556 -27.07 -19.41 10.04
C GLN A 556 -27.81 -19.00 8.76
N LEU A 557 -27.10 -18.58 7.71
CA LEU A 557 -27.70 -18.08 6.46
C LEU A 557 -27.31 -18.90 5.22
N GLY A 558 -26.44 -19.90 5.35
CA GLY A 558 -26.15 -20.89 4.32
C GLY A 558 -25.42 -20.36 3.08
N LYS A 559 -24.83 -19.16 3.14
CA LYS A 559 -24.10 -18.52 2.04
C LYS A 559 -22.67 -18.21 2.43
N GLN A 560 -21.73 -18.79 1.69
CA GLN A 560 -20.30 -18.51 1.84
C GLN A 560 -19.96 -17.21 1.11
N LEU A 561 -19.36 -16.26 1.84
CA LEU A 561 -18.92 -14.98 1.30
C LEU A 561 -17.42 -14.81 1.56
N PRO A 562 -16.66 -14.21 0.62
CA PRO A 562 -15.26 -13.91 0.86
C PRO A 562 -15.12 -12.87 1.98
N LEU A 563 -14.09 -13.01 2.82
CA LEU A 563 -13.85 -12.13 3.97
C LEU A 563 -13.73 -10.65 3.56
N SER A 564 -13.24 -10.39 2.35
CA SER A 564 -13.15 -9.06 1.74
C SER A 564 -14.50 -8.36 1.61
N THR A 565 -15.63 -9.10 1.59
CA THR A 565 -16.98 -8.53 1.57
C THR A 565 -17.23 -7.61 2.76
N LEU A 566 -16.58 -7.81 3.91
CA LEU A 566 -16.74 -6.91 5.06
C LEU A 566 -15.98 -5.60 4.89
N ILE A 567 -14.93 -5.58 4.08
CA ILE A 567 -14.17 -4.37 3.75
C ILE A 567 -14.97 -3.52 2.76
N THR A 568 -15.60 -4.17 1.78
CA THR A 568 -16.38 -3.50 0.73
C THR A 568 -17.82 -3.17 1.16
N ALA A 569 -18.37 -3.93 2.10
CA ALA A 569 -19.69 -3.75 2.69
C ALA A 569 -19.64 -3.81 4.23
N PRO A 570 -19.02 -2.80 4.88
CA PRO A 570 -18.74 -2.83 6.32
C PRO A 570 -19.95 -2.56 7.23
N THR A 571 -21.18 -2.49 6.71
CA THR A 571 -22.41 -2.27 7.49
C THR A 571 -23.43 -3.36 7.24
N ILE A 572 -24.35 -3.62 8.18
CA ILE A 572 -25.43 -4.62 7.99
C ILE A 572 -26.28 -4.31 6.75
N ALA A 573 -26.60 -3.03 6.52
CA ALA A 573 -27.35 -2.59 5.35
C ALA A 573 -26.65 -2.96 4.03
N GLN A 574 -25.33 -2.82 3.97
CA GLN A 574 -24.55 -3.19 2.79
C GLN A 574 -24.34 -4.69 2.69
N LEU A 575 -24.08 -5.37 3.81
CA LEU A 575 -23.90 -6.82 3.85
C LEU A 575 -25.18 -7.58 3.49
N ALA A 576 -26.35 -7.06 3.88
CA ALA A 576 -27.66 -7.62 3.54
C ALA A 576 -27.88 -7.75 2.03
N THR A 577 -27.32 -6.83 1.22
CA THR A 577 -27.42 -6.89 -0.24
C THR A 577 -26.83 -8.17 -0.84
N TYR A 578 -25.90 -8.83 -0.13
CA TYR A 578 -25.31 -10.10 -0.54
C TYR A 578 -26.20 -11.30 -0.21
N PHE A 579 -27.32 -11.16 0.51
CA PHE A 579 -28.19 -12.28 0.91
C PHE A 579 -29.62 -12.17 0.38
N GLU A 580 -30.00 -11.10 -0.32
CA GLU A 580 -31.33 -10.96 -0.90
C GLU A 580 -31.54 -11.90 -2.12
N PRO A 581 -32.69 -12.60 -2.21
CA PRO A 581 -32.99 -13.48 -3.35
C PRO A 581 -33.61 -12.68 -4.50
N SER A 582 -32.77 -12.33 -5.47
CA SER A 582 -33.18 -12.03 -6.85
C SER A 582 -32.01 -12.50 -7.73
N GLY A 583 -32.08 -13.63 -8.42
CA GLY A 583 -33.14 -13.95 -9.36
C GLY A 583 -32.93 -13.24 -10.71
N GLN A 584 -31.69 -12.97 -11.13
CA GLN A 584 -31.28 -12.78 -12.53
C GLN A 584 -29.74 -12.65 -12.63
N THR A 585 -29.14 -13.58 -13.37
CA THR A 585 -27.90 -13.45 -14.15
C THR A 585 -27.02 -12.21 -13.91
N GLN A 586 -25.88 -12.35 -13.21
CA GLN A 586 -24.74 -11.45 -13.44
C GLN A 586 -24.05 -11.86 -14.76
N THR A 587 -24.57 -11.35 -15.88
CA THR A 587 -24.02 -11.58 -17.24
C THR A 587 -23.46 -10.34 -17.92
N HIS A 588 -23.37 -9.19 -17.24
CA HIS A 588 -22.98 -7.92 -17.87
C HIS A 588 -21.84 -7.25 -17.11
N ALA A 589 -20.61 -7.70 -17.33
CA ALA A 589 -19.46 -7.27 -16.55
C ALA A 589 -19.08 -5.79 -16.71
N SER A 590 -19.63 -5.10 -17.71
CA SER A 590 -19.42 -3.67 -17.89
C SER A 590 -20.51 -2.81 -17.26
N ILE A 591 -21.58 -3.42 -16.73
CA ILE A 591 -22.70 -2.70 -16.10
C ILE A 591 -22.63 -2.84 -14.59
N VAL A 592 -22.43 -1.72 -13.90
CA VAL A 592 -22.32 -1.62 -12.45
C VAL A 592 -23.61 -1.02 -11.89
N PRO A 593 -24.40 -1.74 -11.07
CA PRO A 593 -25.58 -1.16 -10.45
C PRO A 593 -25.17 -0.14 -9.38
N LEU A 594 -25.32 1.16 -9.67
CA LEU A 594 -25.12 2.23 -8.69
C LEU A 594 -26.37 2.43 -7.82
N LYS A 595 -27.53 2.23 -8.44
CA LYS A 595 -28.84 2.23 -7.78
C LYS A 595 -29.75 1.25 -8.54
N PRO A 596 -29.82 -0.02 -8.13
CA PRO A 596 -30.66 -0.98 -8.80
C PRO A 596 -32.13 -0.60 -8.64
N GLY A 597 -32.92 -0.84 -9.68
CA GLY A 597 -34.36 -0.59 -9.67
C GLY A 597 -35.04 -1.36 -10.79
N ALA A 598 -36.27 -1.84 -10.53
CA ALA A 598 -37.03 -2.67 -11.47
C ALA A 598 -38.22 -1.90 -12.05
N GLY A 599 -38.51 -2.14 -13.33
CA GLY A 599 -39.77 -1.72 -13.97
C GLY A 599 -39.83 -0.27 -14.47
N LYS A 600 -38.73 0.48 -14.45
CA LYS A 600 -38.62 1.82 -15.05
C LYS A 600 -37.33 1.97 -15.87
N PRO A 601 -37.27 2.85 -16.88
CA PRO A 601 -36.07 3.02 -17.69
C PRO A 601 -34.87 3.54 -16.88
N PRO A 602 -33.73 2.82 -16.85
CA PRO A 602 -32.51 3.26 -16.20
C PRO A 602 -31.85 4.50 -16.80
N ILE A 603 -31.01 5.14 -15.99
CA ILE A 603 -29.98 6.08 -16.43
C ILE A 603 -28.64 5.34 -16.47
N PHE A 604 -27.96 5.37 -17.62
CA PHE A 604 -26.62 4.83 -17.79
C PHE A 604 -25.59 5.95 -17.76
N LEU A 605 -24.63 5.86 -16.84
CA LEU A 605 -23.57 6.83 -16.63
C LEU A 605 -22.22 6.23 -17.04
N ILE A 606 -21.65 6.75 -18.11
CA ILE A 606 -20.44 6.23 -18.73
C ILE A 606 -19.22 6.71 -17.95
N HIS A 607 -18.24 5.82 -17.76
CA HIS A 607 -17.00 6.13 -17.06
C HIS A 607 -16.31 7.41 -17.57
N ASP A 608 -15.52 8.04 -16.71
CA ASP A 608 -14.73 9.22 -17.05
C ASP A 608 -13.42 8.88 -17.80
N GLY A 609 -12.52 9.86 -17.91
CA GLY A 609 -11.22 9.72 -18.57
C GLY A 609 -10.33 8.62 -17.97
N ASP A 610 -10.50 8.30 -16.68
CA ASP A 610 -9.68 7.33 -15.94
C ASP A 610 -10.34 5.95 -15.84
N GLY A 611 -11.61 5.83 -16.25
CA GLY A 611 -12.35 4.57 -16.24
C GLY A 611 -13.21 4.36 -15.00
N GLU A 612 -13.43 5.40 -14.21
CA GLU A 612 -14.15 5.34 -12.94
C GLU A 612 -15.66 5.56 -13.11
N THR A 613 -16.47 4.80 -12.37
CA THR A 613 -17.95 4.92 -12.38
C THR A 613 -18.55 5.22 -11.00
N LEU A 614 -17.79 5.01 -9.91
CA LEU A 614 -18.26 5.25 -8.55
C LEU A 614 -18.38 6.74 -8.22
N LEU A 615 -17.73 7.61 -8.98
CA LEU A 615 -17.87 9.07 -8.89
C LEU A 615 -19.32 9.55 -9.07
N TYR A 616 -20.16 8.77 -9.75
CA TYR A 616 -21.58 9.06 -9.93
C TYR A 616 -22.47 8.64 -8.75
N GLN A 617 -21.93 8.00 -7.72
CA GLN A 617 -22.73 7.50 -6.60
C GLN A 617 -23.47 8.63 -5.87
N GLY A 618 -22.83 9.80 -5.71
CA GLY A 618 -23.48 11.00 -5.16
C GLY A 618 -24.66 11.45 -6.02
N LEU A 619 -24.52 11.45 -7.35
CA LEU A 619 -25.60 11.78 -8.28
C LEU A 619 -26.77 10.77 -8.18
N ALA A 620 -26.47 9.47 -8.16
CA ALA A 620 -27.47 8.42 -8.05
C ALA A 620 -28.27 8.51 -6.73
N HIS A 621 -27.61 8.91 -5.64
CA HIS A 621 -28.22 9.09 -4.33
C HIS A 621 -29.32 10.16 -4.32
N HIS A 622 -29.12 11.26 -5.06
CA HIS A 622 -30.06 12.40 -5.10
C HIS A 622 -31.22 12.24 -6.08
N LEU A 623 -31.18 11.25 -6.97
CA LEU A 623 -32.33 10.91 -7.81
C LEU A 623 -33.42 10.23 -6.97
N ASP A 624 -34.66 10.23 -7.45
CA ASP A 624 -35.77 9.56 -6.78
C ASP A 624 -35.48 8.06 -6.62
N ALA A 625 -35.97 7.45 -5.54
CA ALA A 625 -35.70 6.05 -5.20
C ALA A 625 -36.08 5.04 -6.29
N ASN A 626 -36.97 5.42 -7.20
CA ASN A 626 -37.49 4.58 -8.28
C ASN A 626 -36.77 4.75 -9.61
N VAL A 627 -35.76 5.62 -9.72
CA VAL A 627 -34.94 5.80 -10.91
C VAL A 627 -33.77 4.82 -10.83
N PRO A 628 -33.70 3.78 -11.68
CA PRO A 628 -32.56 2.89 -11.70
C PRO A 628 -31.35 3.61 -12.31
N VAL A 629 -30.16 3.41 -11.74
CA VAL A 629 -28.92 4.03 -12.24
C VAL A 629 -27.83 2.97 -12.35
N TYR A 630 -27.21 2.91 -13.51
CA TYR A 630 -26.12 1.99 -13.82
C TYR A 630 -24.89 2.77 -14.29
N GLY A 631 -23.72 2.43 -13.75
CA GLY A 631 -22.43 2.84 -14.28
C GLY A 631 -22.00 1.92 -15.41
N VAL A 632 -21.37 2.47 -16.46
CA VAL A 632 -20.80 1.68 -17.56
C VAL A 632 -19.27 1.80 -17.48
N GLN A 633 -18.62 0.70 -17.08
CA GLN A 633 -17.19 0.62 -16.85
C GLN A 633 -16.43 0.04 -18.06
N PRO A 634 -15.14 0.38 -18.25
CA PRO A 634 -14.37 0.00 -19.43
C PRO A 634 -13.79 -1.42 -19.36
N TYR A 635 -14.47 -2.36 -18.70
CA TYR A 635 -13.96 -3.72 -18.43
C TYR A 635 -14.89 -4.80 -18.99
N ARG A 636 -14.31 -5.90 -19.46
CA ARG A 636 -15.00 -7.10 -19.96
C ARG A 636 -15.30 -8.09 -18.84
N CYS A 637 -16.04 -9.17 -19.16
CA CYS A 637 -16.38 -10.24 -18.22
C CYS A 637 -15.19 -11.04 -17.67
N ASP A 638 -14.04 -10.96 -18.33
CA ASP A 638 -12.78 -11.55 -17.88
C ASP A 638 -11.93 -10.59 -17.04
N GLY A 639 -12.44 -9.39 -16.72
CA GLY A 639 -11.75 -8.38 -15.92
C GLY A 639 -10.71 -7.57 -16.68
N HIS A 640 -10.52 -7.81 -17.99
CA HIS A 640 -9.60 -7.03 -18.82
C HIS A 640 -10.25 -5.75 -19.36
N PRO A 641 -9.48 -4.65 -19.54
CA PRO A 641 -10.00 -3.43 -20.11
C PRO A 641 -10.44 -3.64 -21.56
N ILE A 642 -11.34 -2.79 -22.04
CA ILE A 642 -11.75 -2.77 -23.44
C ILE A 642 -10.62 -2.16 -24.27
N LEU A 643 -10.13 -2.93 -25.24
CA LEU A 643 -8.91 -2.64 -25.99
C LEU A 643 -9.19 -2.04 -27.38
N HIS A 644 -10.31 -1.35 -27.56
CA HIS A 644 -10.64 -0.69 -28.83
C HIS A 644 -9.89 0.63 -28.98
N THR A 645 -9.38 0.97 -30.17
CA THR A 645 -8.63 2.22 -30.42
C THR A 645 -9.47 3.32 -31.08
N ARG A 646 -10.77 3.03 -31.29
CA ARG A 646 -11.75 3.94 -31.89
C ARG A 646 -12.97 4.02 -30.99
N ILE A 647 -13.46 5.23 -30.77
CA ILE A 647 -14.65 5.50 -29.95
C ILE A 647 -15.86 4.69 -30.46
N ALA A 648 -16.07 4.64 -31.78
CA ALA A 648 -17.19 3.89 -32.36
C ALA A 648 -17.20 2.39 -32.00
N GLU A 649 -16.01 1.76 -31.89
CA GLU A 649 -15.89 0.34 -31.53
C GLU A 649 -16.09 0.11 -30.02
N MET A 650 -15.54 0.99 -29.17
CA MET A 650 -15.81 0.96 -27.73
C MET A 650 -17.31 1.07 -27.45
N VAL A 651 -17.95 2.01 -28.13
CA VAL A 651 -19.38 2.30 -27.98
C VAL A 651 -20.25 1.14 -28.46
N ALA A 652 -19.90 0.48 -29.57
CA ALA A 652 -20.64 -0.69 -30.03
C ALA A 652 -20.70 -1.80 -28.96
N TYR A 653 -19.60 -2.03 -28.26
CA TYR A 653 -19.56 -2.95 -27.13
C TYR A 653 -20.40 -2.46 -25.94
N TYR A 654 -20.33 -1.17 -25.58
CA TYR A 654 -21.18 -0.61 -24.53
C TYR A 654 -22.67 -0.71 -24.86
N ILE A 655 -23.06 -0.50 -26.11
CA ILE A 655 -24.43 -0.65 -26.57
C ILE A 655 -24.91 -2.08 -26.35
N GLU A 656 -24.11 -3.09 -26.67
CA GLU A 656 -24.46 -4.49 -26.41
C GLU A 656 -24.74 -4.74 -24.92
N GLN A 657 -23.89 -4.21 -24.03
CA GLN A 657 -24.06 -4.36 -22.58
C GLN A 657 -25.27 -3.58 -22.05
N ILE A 658 -25.50 -2.37 -22.56
CA ILE A 658 -26.66 -1.53 -22.22
C ILE A 658 -27.96 -2.20 -22.70
N GLN A 659 -28.00 -2.69 -23.94
CA GLN A 659 -29.16 -3.36 -24.52
C GLN A 659 -29.49 -4.68 -23.83
N ALA A 660 -28.51 -5.35 -23.24
CA ALA A 660 -28.76 -6.53 -22.45
C ALA A 660 -29.50 -6.22 -21.13
N VAL A 661 -29.36 -5.00 -20.60
CA VAL A 661 -30.10 -4.52 -19.42
C VAL A 661 -31.43 -3.87 -19.81
N GLN A 662 -31.44 -3.08 -20.89
CA GLN A 662 -32.63 -2.44 -21.44
C GLN A 662 -32.65 -2.65 -22.96
N PRO A 663 -33.41 -3.63 -23.49
CA PRO A 663 -33.40 -3.95 -24.92
C PRO A 663 -33.94 -2.84 -25.85
N GLU A 664 -34.87 -2.02 -25.36
CA GLU A 664 -35.54 -0.98 -26.14
C GLU A 664 -35.54 0.36 -25.41
N GLY A 665 -35.44 1.46 -26.16
CA GLY A 665 -35.52 2.82 -25.64
C GLY A 665 -36.88 3.16 -24.99
N PRO A 666 -37.01 4.33 -24.35
CA PRO A 666 -36.06 5.45 -24.40
C PRO A 666 -34.83 5.25 -23.52
N TYR A 667 -33.64 5.55 -24.06
CA TYR A 667 -32.37 5.50 -23.31
C TYR A 667 -32.03 6.84 -22.65
N PHE A 668 -31.59 6.81 -21.39
CA PHE A 668 -31.08 7.96 -20.65
C PHE A 668 -29.59 7.76 -20.43
N LEU A 669 -28.77 8.61 -21.02
CA LEU A 669 -27.31 8.45 -21.11
C LEU A 669 -26.63 9.69 -20.55
N GLY A 670 -25.50 9.53 -19.89
CA GLY A 670 -24.66 10.67 -19.53
C GLY A 670 -23.25 10.29 -19.11
N GLY A 671 -22.40 11.29 -18.95
CA GLY A 671 -21.04 11.07 -18.43
C GLY A 671 -20.22 12.35 -18.28
N LEU A 672 -19.20 12.26 -17.43
CA LEU A 672 -18.21 13.28 -17.13
C LEU A 672 -17.06 13.24 -18.12
N CYS A 673 -16.63 14.41 -18.61
CA CYS A 673 -15.48 14.55 -19.49
C CYS A 673 -15.59 13.63 -20.72
N ALA A 674 -14.60 12.75 -20.94
CA ALA A 674 -14.63 11.75 -22.00
C ALA A 674 -15.87 10.84 -21.95
N GLY A 675 -16.43 10.58 -20.78
CA GLY A 675 -17.69 9.86 -20.60
C GLY A 675 -18.88 10.56 -21.26
N GLY A 676 -18.90 11.88 -21.31
CA GLY A 676 -19.92 12.67 -22.00
C GLY A 676 -19.85 12.50 -23.52
N VAL A 677 -18.63 12.48 -24.07
CA VAL A 677 -18.38 12.21 -25.50
C VAL A 677 -18.81 10.78 -25.87
N LEU A 678 -18.48 9.80 -25.02
CA LEU A 678 -18.93 8.41 -25.18
C LEU A 678 -20.46 8.28 -25.11
N ALA A 679 -21.10 8.94 -24.13
CA ALA A 679 -22.55 8.95 -23.99
C ALA A 679 -23.26 9.54 -25.22
N PHE A 680 -22.70 10.62 -25.79
CA PHE A 680 -23.18 11.21 -27.03
C PHE A 680 -23.10 10.22 -28.21
N GLU A 681 -21.97 9.54 -28.38
CA GLU A 681 -21.81 8.57 -29.47
C GLU A 681 -22.70 7.33 -29.28
N ILE A 682 -22.88 6.86 -28.04
CA ILE A 682 -23.85 5.78 -27.71
C ILE A 682 -25.24 6.19 -28.17
N ALA A 683 -25.67 7.42 -27.82
CA ALA A 683 -26.98 7.94 -28.22
C ALA A 683 -27.15 7.99 -29.74
N ARG A 684 -26.13 8.46 -30.46
CA ARG A 684 -26.15 8.58 -31.92
C ARG A 684 -26.28 7.21 -32.59
N GLN A 685 -25.48 6.23 -32.17
CA GLN A 685 -25.55 4.88 -32.74
C GLN A 685 -26.87 4.18 -32.40
N LEU A 686 -27.39 4.32 -31.18
CA LEU A 686 -28.72 3.81 -30.80
C LEU A 686 -29.82 4.46 -31.65
N GLN A 687 -29.76 5.77 -31.90
CA GLN A 687 -30.71 6.46 -32.76
C GLN A 687 -30.66 5.98 -34.22
N LEU A 688 -29.45 5.70 -34.75
CA LEU A 688 -29.30 5.08 -36.07
C LEU A 688 -29.87 3.66 -36.14
N GLN A 689 -29.91 2.96 -35.00
CA GLN A 689 -30.61 1.67 -34.85
C GLN A 689 -32.13 1.84 -34.67
N GLY A 690 -32.66 3.06 -34.76
CA GLY A 690 -34.09 3.35 -34.61
C GLY A 690 -34.58 3.43 -33.16
N GLN A 691 -33.67 3.47 -32.19
CA GLN A 691 -34.03 3.57 -30.77
C GLN A 691 -34.36 5.01 -30.36
N GLU A 692 -35.27 5.16 -29.40
CA GLU A 692 -35.60 6.44 -28.80
C GLU A 692 -34.54 6.84 -27.76
N ILE A 693 -34.14 8.11 -27.76
CA ILE A 693 -33.21 8.69 -26.78
C ILE A 693 -34.00 9.65 -25.91
N GLY A 694 -34.12 9.34 -24.62
CA GLY A 694 -34.84 10.17 -23.66
C GLY A 694 -34.01 11.33 -23.12
N MET A 695 -32.70 11.14 -22.96
CA MET A 695 -31.79 12.17 -22.45
C MET A 695 -30.34 11.84 -22.80
N VAL A 696 -29.56 12.86 -23.15
CA VAL A 696 -28.09 12.82 -23.18
C VAL A 696 -27.57 13.93 -22.29
N ALA A 697 -26.84 13.58 -21.23
CA ALA A 697 -26.22 14.50 -20.30
C ALA A 697 -24.70 14.50 -20.46
N ILE A 698 -24.16 15.60 -20.99
CA ILE A 698 -22.74 15.83 -21.13
C ILE A 698 -22.30 16.66 -19.93
N ILE A 699 -21.40 16.12 -19.11
CA ILE A 699 -20.94 16.77 -17.89
C ILE A 699 -19.50 17.25 -18.12
N ASP A 700 -19.34 18.56 -18.20
CA ASP A 700 -18.09 19.31 -18.30
C ASP A 700 -17.13 18.77 -19.38
N ALA A 701 -17.66 18.62 -20.60
CA ALA A 701 -16.93 18.20 -21.78
C ALA A 701 -17.29 19.06 -22.98
N ALA A 702 -16.32 19.38 -23.83
CA ALA A 702 -16.51 20.10 -25.07
C ALA A 702 -16.56 19.15 -26.28
N ASP A 703 -17.10 19.64 -27.40
CA ASP A 703 -16.96 18.94 -28.68
C ASP A 703 -15.47 18.82 -29.07
N VAL A 704 -15.09 17.66 -29.59
CA VAL A 704 -13.68 17.34 -29.90
C VAL A 704 -13.08 18.28 -30.94
N GLU A 705 -13.85 18.74 -31.94
CA GLU A 705 -13.34 19.73 -32.90
C GLU A 705 -13.22 21.11 -32.26
N ALA A 706 -14.15 21.51 -31.38
CA ALA A 706 -14.03 22.76 -30.63
C ALA A 706 -12.79 22.75 -29.71
N GLU A 707 -12.50 21.63 -29.05
CA GLU A 707 -11.26 21.45 -28.28
C GLU A 707 -10.00 21.51 -29.16
N GLU A 708 -10.04 21.01 -30.39
CA GLU A 708 -8.93 21.10 -31.34
C GLU A 708 -8.73 22.53 -31.85
N GLN A 709 -9.80 23.23 -32.17
CA GLN A 709 -9.81 24.62 -32.66
C GLN A 709 -9.33 25.61 -31.60
N ALA A 710 -9.78 25.45 -30.36
CA ALA A 710 -9.33 26.24 -29.21
C ALA A 710 -7.87 25.93 -28.83
N GLY A 711 -7.25 24.94 -29.47
CA GLY A 711 -5.87 24.56 -29.18
C GLY A 711 -5.72 23.76 -27.89
N TYR A 712 -6.81 23.23 -27.32
CA TYR A 712 -6.82 22.48 -26.06
C TYR A 712 -6.28 21.04 -26.26
N ILE A 713 -6.73 20.33 -27.29
CA ILE A 713 -6.11 19.05 -27.69
C ILE A 713 -4.67 19.28 -28.15
N THR A 714 -4.42 20.41 -28.81
CA THR A 714 -3.11 20.79 -29.32
C THR A 714 -2.17 21.27 -28.22
N SER A 715 -2.63 21.81 -27.09
CA SER A 715 -1.84 22.19 -25.91
C SER A 715 -1.50 20.94 -25.07
N GLN A 716 -2.46 20.03 -24.87
CA GLN A 716 -2.20 18.68 -24.37
C GLN A 716 -1.19 17.92 -25.27
N ARG A 717 -1.21 18.15 -26.60
CA ARG A 717 -0.20 17.61 -27.55
C ARG A 717 1.12 18.42 -27.59
N ARG A 718 1.11 19.75 -27.38
CA ARG A 718 2.24 20.70 -27.59
C ARG A 718 3.22 20.73 -26.42
N ASP A 719 2.80 20.39 -25.21
CA ASP A 719 3.72 20.18 -24.08
C ASP A 719 4.71 19.02 -24.31
N SER A 720 4.52 18.25 -25.38
CA SER A 720 5.32 17.06 -25.71
C SER A 720 6.01 17.05 -27.07
N PHE A 721 6.00 18.11 -27.90
CA PHE A 721 6.57 17.93 -29.26
C PHE A 721 7.11 19.15 -30.04
N SER A 722 6.47 20.33 -30.06
CA SER A 722 6.72 21.28 -31.17
C SER A 722 7.97 22.16 -31.11
N LYS A 723 8.65 22.26 -29.96
CA LYS A 723 9.90 23.04 -29.81
C LYS A 723 11.13 22.27 -30.32
N VAL A 724 11.15 20.95 -30.12
CA VAL A 724 12.27 20.07 -30.48
C VAL A 724 12.41 19.85 -31.99
N LEU A 725 11.28 19.82 -32.72
CA LEU A 725 11.29 19.57 -34.16
C LEU A 725 11.78 20.76 -35.00
N ARG A 726 11.59 21.99 -34.53
CA ARG A 726 11.96 23.19 -35.29
C ARG A 726 13.48 23.36 -35.41
N ASP A 727 14.22 23.07 -34.33
CA ASP A 727 15.68 23.16 -34.32
C ASP A 727 16.36 21.93 -34.96
N SER A 728 15.60 20.85 -35.18
CA SER A 728 16.09 19.57 -35.70
C SER A 728 16.23 19.48 -37.23
N LYS A 729 15.90 20.54 -37.98
CA LYS A 729 15.85 20.49 -39.45
C LYS A 729 17.21 20.59 -40.18
N GLN A 730 18.34 20.76 -39.48
CA GLN A 730 19.65 20.92 -40.16
C GLN A 730 20.77 19.89 -39.84
N LEU A 731 20.50 18.72 -39.26
CA LEU A 731 21.55 17.69 -38.99
C LEU A 731 21.01 16.25 -39.14
N PRO A 732 21.86 15.26 -39.48
CA PRO A 732 21.42 13.90 -39.83
C PRO A 732 20.90 13.06 -38.64
N LEU A 733 20.03 12.11 -38.96
CA LEU A 733 18.90 11.60 -38.16
C LEU A 733 19.19 10.70 -36.93
N VAL A 734 20.42 10.27 -36.65
CA VAL A 734 20.64 9.20 -35.63
C VAL A 734 21.33 9.67 -34.34
N ASN A 735 22.06 10.78 -34.34
CA ASN A 735 22.83 11.21 -33.15
C ASN A 735 22.28 12.45 -32.43
N ARG A 736 21.07 12.90 -32.76
CA ARG A 736 20.55 14.16 -32.25
C ARG A 736 19.83 14.05 -30.90
N SER A 737 19.25 12.89 -30.59
CA SER A 737 18.47 12.69 -29.36
C SER A 737 19.35 12.53 -28.12
N LEU A 738 20.50 11.84 -28.25
CA LEU A 738 21.39 11.53 -27.12
C LEU A 738 22.20 12.73 -26.63
N PHE A 739 22.57 13.66 -27.52
CA PHE A 739 23.35 14.84 -27.14
C PHE A 739 22.52 15.88 -26.34
N ILE A 740 21.24 16.05 -26.69
CA ILE A 740 20.33 16.94 -25.96
C ILE A 740 19.92 16.33 -24.61
N LEU A 741 19.74 15.00 -24.54
CA LEU A 741 19.49 14.26 -23.30
C LEU A 741 20.62 14.40 -22.26
N ASN A 742 21.88 14.45 -22.70
CA ASN A 742 23.03 14.52 -21.78
C ASN A 742 23.35 15.93 -21.28
N GLN A 743 23.14 17.00 -22.07
CA GLN A 743 23.37 18.38 -21.60
C GLN A 743 22.31 18.86 -20.58
N MET A 744 21.09 18.31 -20.62
CA MET A 744 19.99 18.71 -19.74
C MET A 744 19.97 17.97 -18.39
N ARG A 745 20.64 16.81 -18.28
CA ARG A 745 20.71 16.01 -17.03
C ARG A 745 21.71 16.57 -16.01
N GLN A 746 22.71 17.36 -16.44
CA GLN A 746 23.75 17.90 -15.55
C GLN A 746 23.42 19.28 -14.94
N LYS A 747 22.29 19.92 -15.30
CA LYS A 747 21.89 21.21 -14.73
C LYS A 747 20.37 21.28 -14.51
N ALA A 748 19.89 20.87 -13.34
CA ALA A 748 18.59 21.30 -12.84
C ALA A 748 18.43 21.04 -11.33
N THR A 749 18.38 22.12 -10.56
CA THR A 749 17.96 22.21 -9.17
C THR A 749 16.42 22.28 -9.10
N ASN A 750 15.83 21.57 -8.13
CA ASN A 750 14.52 21.65 -7.44
C ASN A 750 13.19 22.10 -8.10
N VAL A 751 13.07 22.40 -9.40
CA VAL A 751 11.73 22.70 -10.00
C VAL A 751 11.46 21.98 -11.32
N ILE A 752 12.48 21.46 -12.00
CA ILE A 752 12.36 20.92 -13.38
C ILE A 752 12.07 19.40 -13.42
N ALA A 753 12.22 18.68 -12.29
CA ALA A 753 12.03 17.22 -12.23
C ALA A 753 10.58 16.78 -12.52
N TYR A 754 9.60 17.55 -12.06
CA TYR A 754 8.18 17.28 -12.24
C TYR A 754 7.74 17.34 -13.73
N GLU A 755 8.16 18.40 -14.45
CA GLU A 755 7.88 18.53 -15.89
C GLU A 755 8.60 17.49 -16.74
N LEU A 756 9.80 17.04 -16.34
CA LEU A 756 10.55 16.01 -17.06
C LEU A 756 9.97 14.60 -16.85
N GLN A 757 9.44 14.30 -15.67
CA GLN A 757 8.75 13.03 -15.37
C GLN A 757 7.43 12.92 -16.16
N LYS A 758 6.66 14.01 -16.25
CA LYS A 758 5.46 14.12 -17.09
C LYS A 758 5.77 13.95 -18.59
N ARG A 759 6.91 14.46 -19.06
CA ARG A 759 7.40 14.26 -20.44
C ARG A 759 7.89 12.83 -20.71
N TYR A 760 8.41 12.12 -19.70
CA TYR A 760 8.87 10.73 -19.81
C TYR A 760 7.71 9.73 -19.88
N GLN A 761 6.68 9.87 -19.05
CA GLN A 761 5.45 9.08 -19.12
C GLN A 761 4.78 9.20 -20.50
N THR A 762 4.66 10.42 -21.02
CA THR A 762 4.06 10.66 -22.34
C THR A 762 4.80 9.96 -23.49
N LEU A 763 6.13 9.79 -23.41
CA LEU A 763 6.91 9.09 -24.44
C LEU A 763 6.73 7.56 -24.37
N ARG A 764 6.71 7.00 -23.16
CA ARG A 764 6.45 5.58 -22.90
C ARG A 764 5.06 5.17 -23.40
N ASP A 765 4.05 5.97 -23.06
CA ASP A 765 2.66 5.74 -23.44
C ASP A 765 2.48 5.73 -24.96
N ARG A 766 3.17 6.62 -25.68
CA ARG A 766 3.13 6.67 -27.16
C ARG A 766 3.80 5.46 -27.82
N VAL A 767 4.87 4.92 -27.25
CA VAL A 767 5.53 3.71 -27.76
C VAL A 767 4.65 2.48 -27.51
N GLN A 768 4.06 2.37 -26.32
CA GLN A 768 3.12 1.30 -25.98
C GLN A 768 1.87 1.34 -26.88
N LEU A 769 1.27 2.52 -27.09
CA LEU A 769 0.13 2.69 -28.00
C LEU A 769 0.47 2.30 -29.45
N LYS A 770 1.65 2.66 -29.95
CA LYS A 770 2.05 2.32 -31.32
C LYS A 770 2.30 0.81 -31.50
N LEU A 771 2.89 0.16 -30.50
CA LEU A 771 3.04 -1.29 -30.46
C LEU A 771 1.68 -2.00 -30.37
N PHE A 772 0.81 -1.51 -29.50
CA PHE A 772 -0.57 -1.99 -29.35
C PHE A 772 -1.37 -1.87 -30.64
N GLN A 773 -1.34 -0.70 -31.28
CA GLN A 773 -1.97 -0.48 -32.58
C GLN A 773 -1.39 -1.43 -33.64
N THR A 774 -0.07 -1.62 -33.67
CA THR A 774 0.58 -2.54 -34.61
C THR A 774 0.13 -4.00 -34.37
N CYS A 775 -0.06 -4.40 -33.11
CA CYS A 775 -0.59 -5.72 -32.78
C CYS A 775 -2.04 -5.88 -33.23
N LEU A 776 -2.91 -4.89 -32.98
CA LEU A 776 -4.30 -4.91 -33.44
C LEU A 776 -4.41 -4.92 -34.97
N ASP A 777 -3.71 -4.00 -35.66
CA ASP A 777 -3.71 -3.88 -37.12
C ASP A 777 -3.23 -5.17 -37.81
N ARG A 778 -2.36 -5.94 -37.15
CA ARG A 778 -1.81 -7.21 -37.65
C ARG A 778 -2.47 -8.46 -37.06
N GLN A 779 -3.53 -8.30 -36.26
CA GLN A 779 -4.23 -9.39 -35.55
C GLN A 779 -3.28 -10.29 -34.72
N LEU A 780 -2.25 -9.70 -34.12
CA LEU A 780 -1.28 -10.40 -33.29
C LEU A 780 -1.79 -10.52 -31.85
N THR A 781 -1.51 -11.64 -31.20
CA THR A 781 -1.77 -11.81 -29.76
C THR A 781 -1.02 -10.75 -28.96
N LEU A 782 -1.75 -9.98 -28.15
CA LEU A 782 -1.15 -8.94 -27.32
C LEU A 782 -0.28 -9.59 -26.22
N PRO A 783 1.00 -9.20 -26.07
CA PRO A 783 1.82 -9.60 -24.93
C PRO A 783 1.15 -9.22 -23.61
N LYS A 784 1.24 -10.05 -22.56
CA LYS A 784 0.60 -9.78 -21.25
C LYS A 784 0.91 -8.39 -20.68
N TRP A 785 2.13 -7.89 -20.86
CA TRP A 785 2.53 -6.55 -20.41
C TRP A 785 1.89 -5.41 -21.21
N LEU A 786 1.35 -5.70 -22.40
CA LEU A 786 0.63 -4.78 -23.28
C LEU A 786 -0.90 -4.89 -23.13
N GLN A 787 -1.39 -5.84 -22.31
CA GLN A 787 -2.81 -5.98 -21.94
C GLN A 787 -3.21 -5.05 -20.78
N ASN A 788 -2.23 -4.50 -20.06
CA ASN A 788 -2.41 -3.60 -18.90
C ASN A 788 -2.16 -2.13 -19.27
N ILE A 789 -2.50 -1.71 -20.49
CA ILE A 789 -2.38 -0.30 -20.89
C ILE A 789 -3.44 0.50 -20.11
N PRO A 790 -3.10 1.66 -19.52
CA PRO A 790 -4.07 2.49 -18.82
C PRO A 790 -5.24 2.87 -19.74
N VAL A 791 -6.47 2.75 -19.24
CA VAL A 791 -7.70 3.09 -19.98
C VAL A 791 -7.63 4.50 -20.55
N ARG A 792 -7.16 5.46 -19.74
CA ARG A 792 -6.96 6.85 -20.14
C ARG A 792 -6.11 7.00 -21.40
N THR A 793 -5.03 6.24 -21.50
CA THR A 793 -4.11 6.30 -22.64
C THR A 793 -4.80 5.86 -23.94
N ILE A 794 -5.61 4.80 -23.87
CA ILE A 794 -6.40 4.29 -25.00
C ILE A 794 -7.50 5.30 -25.37
N LEU A 795 -8.20 5.84 -24.36
CA LEU A 795 -9.34 6.72 -24.53
C LEU A 795 -8.95 8.09 -25.11
N VAL A 796 -7.91 8.74 -24.57
CA VAL A 796 -7.39 10.01 -25.11
C VAL A 796 -6.97 9.86 -26.57
N TRP A 797 -6.34 8.73 -26.91
CA TRP A 797 -5.96 8.45 -28.30
C TRP A 797 -7.19 8.28 -29.20
N ALA A 798 -8.17 7.47 -28.77
CA ALA A 798 -9.40 7.21 -29.50
C ALA A 798 -10.22 8.49 -29.70
N GLN A 799 -10.37 9.30 -28.66
CA GLN A 799 -11.08 10.57 -28.67
C GLN A 799 -10.39 11.57 -29.60
N SER A 800 -9.06 11.60 -29.65
CA SER A 800 -8.31 12.52 -30.52
C SER A 800 -8.45 12.26 -32.04
N LYS A 801 -9.13 11.17 -32.41
CA LYS A 801 -9.47 10.80 -33.80
C LYS A 801 -10.98 10.70 -34.01
N TYR A 802 -11.76 11.06 -33.02
CA TYR A 802 -13.20 10.95 -33.06
C TYR A 802 -13.78 12.17 -33.76
N VAL A 803 -14.49 11.92 -34.85
CA VAL A 803 -15.33 12.90 -35.55
C VAL A 803 -16.69 12.23 -35.71
N PRO A 804 -17.77 12.76 -35.11
CA PRO A 804 -19.10 12.19 -35.30
C PRO A 804 -19.56 12.39 -36.75
N ASP A 805 -19.97 11.29 -37.40
CA ASP A 805 -20.36 11.31 -38.82
C ASP A 805 -21.70 12.02 -39.08
N THR A 806 -22.60 12.04 -38.08
CA THR A 806 -23.95 12.61 -38.18
C THR A 806 -24.33 13.33 -36.90
N ALA A 807 -25.13 14.39 -36.99
CA ALA A 807 -25.67 15.06 -35.82
C ALA A 807 -26.67 14.16 -35.07
N LEU A 808 -26.69 14.28 -33.74
CA LEU A 808 -27.69 13.65 -32.89
C LEU A 808 -29.00 14.45 -33.01
N LYS A 809 -30.11 13.76 -33.28
CA LYS A 809 -31.43 14.39 -33.31
C LYS A 809 -32.06 14.34 -31.92
N GLY A 810 -32.26 15.50 -31.32
CA GLY A 810 -32.89 15.66 -30.01
C GLY A 810 -32.22 16.76 -29.19
N GLU A 811 -32.55 16.80 -27.91
CA GLU A 811 -32.00 17.77 -26.95
C GLU A 811 -30.85 17.15 -26.14
N VAL A 812 -29.80 17.94 -25.90
CA VAL A 812 -28.65 17.57 -25.06
C VAL A 812 -28.57 18.49 -23.85
N LEU A 813 -28.31 17.93 -22.67
CA LEU A 813 -28.05 18.67 -21.45
C LEU A 813 -26.55 18.81 -21.28
N LEU A 814 -26.05 20.04 -21.23
CA LEU A 814 -24.65 20.35 -20.97
C LEU A 814 -24.52 20.92 -19.55
N PHE A 815 -23.87 20.19 -18.66
CA PHE A 815 -23.55 20.67 -17.31
C PHE A 815 -22.13 21.22 -17.31
N ARG A 816 -21.95 22.50 -16.95
CA ARG A 816 -20.66 23.18 -17.02
C ARG A 816 -20.20 23.60 -15.64
N ALA A 817 -18.94 23.34 -15.30
CA ALA A 817 -18.34 23.80 -14.06
C ALA A 817 -18.15 25.33 -14.09
N THR A 818 -18.56 26.03 -13.03
CA THR A 818 -18.42 27.50 -12.96
C THR A 818 -17.06 27.96 -12.46
N GLU A 819 -16.39 27.15 -11.63
CA GLU A 819 -15.05 27.47 -11.15
C GLU A 819 -14.02 26.95 -12.14
N LYS A 820 -13.35 27.90 -12.81
CA LYS A 820 -12.23 27.61 -13.70
C LYS A 820 -10.99 27.31 -12.85
N SER A 821 -10.90 26.11 -12.30
CA SER A 821 -9.72 25.64 -11.57
C SER A 821 -8.71 25.06 -12.57
N SER A 822 -7.57 25.75 -12.74
CA SER A 822 -6.44 25.31 -13.57
C SER A 822 -5.44 24.45 -12.80
N VAL A 823 -5.95 23.43 -12.11
CA VAL A 823 -5.11 22.44 -11.44
C VAL A 823 -5.53 21.05 -11.87
N PHE A 824 -5.02 20.62 -13.03
CA PHE A 824 -4.88 19.21 -13.34
C PHE A 824 -3.49 18.79 -12.83
N ASP A 825 -3.46 18.06 -11.72
CA ASP A 825 -2.22 17.47 -11.18
C ASP A 825 -1.16 18.52 -10.75
N GLY A 826 -1.58 19.57 -10.02
CA GLY A 826 -0.64 20.51 -9.38
C GLY A 826 0.14 21.47 -10.30
N THR A 827 -0.03 21.43 -11.62
CA THR A 827 0.64 22.35 -12.57
C THR A 827 -0.30 23.37 -13.18
N ALA A 828 0.08 24.64 -13.13
CA ALA A 828 -0.54 25.72 -13.91
C ALA A 828 -0.27 25.46 -15.41
N ILE A 829 -1.34 25.33 -16.19
CA ILE A 829 -1.28 25.29 -17.66
C ILE A 829 -1.42 26.73 -18.17
N ASP A 830 -0.87 27.05 -19.34
CA ASP A 830 -1.26 28.28 -20.05
C ASP A 830 -2.78 28.19 -20.34
N ASP A 831 -3.58 28.88 -19.53
CA ASP A 831 -5.04 28.79 -19.50
C ASP A 831 -5.71 29.39 -20.75
N THR A 832 -4.95 30.02 -21.65
CA THR A 832 -5.50 30.69 -22.84
C THR A 832 -6.40 29.78 -23.69
N PRO A 833 -6.01 28.54 -24.05
CA PRO A 833 -6.86 27.60 -24.80
C PRO A 833 -8.13 27.17 -24.05
N TYR A 834 -8.07 27.01 -22.72
CA TYR A 834 -9.20 26.59 -21.90
C TYR A 834 -10.18 27.75 -21.69
N VAL A 835 -9.66 28.96 -21.48
CA VAL A 835 -10.46 30.18 -21.37
C VAL A 835 -11.14 30.52 -22.69
N GLU A 836 -10.47 30.32 -23.83
CA GLU A 836 -11.04 30.47 -25.17
C GLU A 836 -12.12 29.41 -25.45
N LEU A 837 -11.88 28.15 -25.10
CA LEU A 837 -12.87 27.07 -25.26
C LEU A 837 -14.14 27.34 -24.44
N TYR A 838 -13.99 27.75 -23.19
CA TYR A 838 -15.11 28.07 -22.29
C TYR A 838 -15.71 29.47 -22.52
N ALA A 839 -15.22 30.23 -23.50
CA ALA A 839 -15.87 31.47 -23.94
C ALA A 839 -17.15 31.16 -24.72
N ASP A 840 -17.21 30.01 -25.40
CA ASP A 840 -18.44 29.47 -25.95
C ASP A 840 -19.25 28.76 -24.84
N PRO A 841 -20.47 29.24 -24.51
CA PRO A 841 -21.30 28.59 -23.50
C PRO A 841 -21.79 27.19 -23.90
N LEU A 842 -21.80 26.86 -25.19
CA LEU A 842 -22.26 25.57 -25.71
C LEU A 842 -21.12 24.56 -25.91
N LEU A 843 -19.86 25.01 -25.70
CA LEU A 843 -18.65 24.20 -25.84
C LEU A 843 -18.58 23.44 -27.20
N GLY A 844 -19.09 24.04 -28.28
CA GLY A 844 -19.12 23.47 -29.64
C GLY A 844 -20.19 22.40 -29.91
N TRP A 845 -21.00 22.02 -28.93
CA TRP A 845 -22.00 20.95 -29.11
C TRP A 845 -23.16 21.33 -30.03
N GLU A 846 -23.40 22.61 -30.28
CA GLU A 846 -24.46 23.10 -31.17
C GLU A 846 -24.26 22.67 -32.63
N GLN A 847 -23.03 22.34 -33.01
CA GLN A 847 -22.70 21.83 -34.34
C GLN A 847 -23.04 20.34 -34.50
N ARG A 848 -23.28 19.64 -33.39
CA ARG A 848 -23.49 18.18 -33.33
C ARG A 848 -24.92 17.79 -32.99
N VAL A 849 -25.78 18.74 -32.67
CA VAL A 849 -27.15 18.52 -32.21
C VAL A 849 -28.11 19.25 -33.13
N THR A 850 -29.15 18.57 -33.63
CA THR A 850 -30.06 19.20 -34.61
C THR A 850 -31.14 20.08 -33.98
N GLU A 851 -31.41 19.96 -32.67
CA GLU A 851 -32.48 20.70 -31.99
C GLU A 851 -31.93 21.75 -31.03
N THR A 852 -31.49 21.37 -29.82
CA THR A 852 -31.03 22.34 -28.81
C THR A 852 -30.04 21.72 -27.82
N VAL A 853 -29.04 22.51 -27.40
CA VAL A 853 -28.16 22.23 -26.26
C VAL A 853 -28.58 23.13 -25.10
N LYS A 854 -28.99 22.54 -23.97
CA LYS A 854 -29.36 23.28 -22.77
C LYS A 854 -28.23 23.26 -21.76
N VAL A 855 -27.78 24.45 -21.38
CA VAL A 855 -26.63 24.62 -20.49
C VAL A 855 -27.08 24.84 -19.06
N TYR A 856 -26.45 24.13 -18.14
CA TYR A 856 -26.63 24.24 -16.70
C TYR A 856 -25.28 24.47 -16.03
N ASP A 857 -25.11 25.67 -15.48
CA ASP A 857 -23.90 26.02 -14.73
C ASP A 857 -23.97 25.42 -13.32
N ILE A 858 -22.99 24.58 -12.98
CA ILE A 858 -22.87 23.89 -11.70
C ILE A 858 -21.70 24.48 -10.90
N PRO A 859 -21.92 24.90 -9.64
CA PRO A 859 -20.85 25.39 -8.78
C PRO A 859 -19.73 24.36 -8.57
N GLY A 860 -18.50 24.84 -8.37
CA GLY A 860 -17.30 24.00 -8.27
C GLY A 860 -16.54 23.86 -9.59
N GLY A 861 -15.43 23.14 -9.53
CA GLY A 861 -14.56 22.79 -10.66
C GLY A 861 -14.86 21.39 -11.21
N HIS A 862 -14.12 20.99 -12.24
CA HIS A 862 -14.31 19.75 -13.00
C HIS A 862 -14.59 18.49 -12.15
N SER A 863 -13.85 18.29 -11.05
CA SER A 863 -14.02 17.16 -10.14
C SER A 863 -14.97 17.43 -8.97
N SER A 864 -15.09 18.68 -8.50
CA SER A 864 -15.91 19.04 -7.34
C SER A 864 -17.38 19.32 -7.67
N MET A 865 -17.74 19.45 -8.96
CA MET A 865 -19.13 19.62 -9.39
C MET A 865 -20.03 18.40 -9.13
N LEU A 866 -19.43 17.20 -8.99
CA LEU A 866 -20.11 15.96 -8.61
C LEU A 866 -20.06 15.67 -7.10
N GLN A 867 -19.49 16.58 -6.31
CA GLN A 867 -19.45 16.48 -4.85
C GLN A 867 -20.57 17.30 -4.20
N GLU A 868 -20.82 17.05 -2.93
CA GLU A 868 -21.74 17.85 -2.13
C GLU A 868 -21.20 19.28 -1.92
N PRO A 869 -22.05 20.32 -1.99
CA PRO A 869 -23.49 20.28 -2.27
C PRO A 869 -23.85 20.38 -3.78
N ASN A 870 -22.86 20.52 -4.65
CA ASN A 870 -23.02 20.91 -6.06
C ASN A 870 -23.81 19.88 -6.88
N VAL A 871 -23.59 18.60 -6.61
CA VAL A 871 -24.23 17.47 -7.31
C VAL A 871 -25.76 17.47 -7.21
N GLN A 872 -26.32 18.07 -6.15
CA GLN A 872 -27.77 18.17 -5.94
C GLN A 872 -28.46 18.96 -7.06
N VAL A 873 -27.81 20.02 -7.54
CA VAL A 873 -28.34 20.86 -8.63
C VAL A 873 -28.47 20.05 -9.91
N MET A 874 -27.42 19.28 -10.25
CA MET A 874 -27.40 18.40 -11.41
C MET A 874 -28.45 17.29 -11.29
N ALA A 875 -28.55 16.66 -10.12
CA ALA A 875 -29.53 15.61 -9.85
C ALA A 875 -30.97 16.11 -10.05
N ALA A 876 -31.29 17.31 -9.56
CA ALA A 876 -32.62 17.90 -9.71
C ALA A 876 -33.00 18.14 -11.19
N VAL A 877 -32.06 18.60 -12.00
CA VAL A 877 -32.26 18.77 -13.45
C VAL A 877 -32.50 17.41 -14.11
N ILE A 878 -31.59 16.44 -13.90
CA ILE A 878 -31.69 15.09 -14.49
C ILE A 878 -33.01 14.41 -14.08
N GLN A 879 -33.42 14.54 -12.82
CA GLN A 879 -34.68 14.00 -12.32
C GLN A 879 -35.90 14.60 -13.03
N SER A 880 -35.90 15.93 -13.21
CA SER A 880 -36.98 16.64 -13.92
C SER A 880 -37.11 16.17 -15.37
N TYR A 881 -35.99 16.00 -16.05
CA TYR A 881 -35.93 15.47 -17.42
C TYR A 881 -36.47 14.06 -17.52
N TRP A 882 -35.97 13.17 -16.68
CA TRP A 882 -36.41 11.79 -16.64
C TRP A 882 -37.92 11.71 -16.38
N ASN A 883 -38.45 12.47 -15.42
CA ASN A 883 -39.89 12.54 -15.13
C ASN A 883 -40.73 13.05 -16.32
N SER A 884 -40.23 14.04 -17.08
CA SER A 884 -40.94 14.60 -18.23
C SER A 884 -41.14 13.59 -19.36
N VAL A 885 -40.11 12.80 -19.66
CA VAL A 885 -40.14 11.76 -20.70
C VAL A 885 -41.05 10.61 -20.29
N GLN A 886 -41.02 10.19 -19.02
CA GLN A 886 -41.96 9.20 -18.49
C GLN A 886 -43.42 9.65 -18.64
N THR A 887 -43.70 10.92 -18.39
CA THR A 887 -45.06 11.49 -18.50
C THR A 887 -45.54 11.54 -19.96
N ALA A 888 -44.66 11.92 -20.89
CA ALA A 888 -44.95 11.96 -22.33
C ALA A 888 -45.20 10.56 -22.91
N ALA A 889 -44.40 9.57 -22.53
CA ALA A 889 -44.57 8.17 -22.94
C ALA A 889 -45.92 7.59 -22.47
N ILE A 890 -46.32 7.88 -21.23
CA ILE A 890 -47.63 7.48 -20.68
C ILE A 890 -48.79 8.14 -21.43
N ALA A 891 -48.65 9.41 -21.85
CA ALA A 891 -49.66 10.12 -22.63
C ALA A 891 -49.78 9.57 -24.07
N GLY A 892 -48.67 9.23 -24.72
CA GLY A 892 -48.64 8.61 -26.05
C GLY A 892 -49.29 7.23 -26.09
N LEU A 893 -49.02 6.37 -25.10
CA LEU A 893 -49.66 5.06 -24.93
C LEU A 893 -51.17 5.16 -24.70
N LYS A 894 -51.65 6.20 -24.02
CA LYS A 894 -53.10 6.47 -23.86
C LYS A 894 -53.75 6.96 -25.16
N ALA A 895 -53.03 7.72 -26.00
CA ALA A 895 -53.53 8.21 -27.28
C ALA A 895 -53.58 7.09 -28.36
N SER A 896 -52.62 6.17 -28.38
CA SER A 896 -52.64 5.01 -29.29
C SER A 896 -53.75 4.03 -28.95
N ARG A 897 -53.99 3.75 -27.66
CA ARG A 897 -55.13 2.94 -27.19
C ARG A 897 -56.49 3.57 -27.50
N ARG A 898 -56.59 4.89 -27.57
CA ARG A 898 -57.80 5.62 -28.00
C ARG A 898 -58.01 5.69 -29.51
N ARG A 899 -57.00 5.38 -30.32
CA ARG A 899 -57.12 5.25 -31.79
C ARG A 899 -57.35 3.80 -32.23
N ALA A 900 -56.97 2.84 -31.39
CA ALA A 900 -57.19 1.40 -31.61
C ALA A 900 -58.52 0.89 -31.04
N ALA A 901 -59.18 1.66 -30.17
CA ALA A 901 -60.56 1.50 -29.74
C ALA A 901 -61.43 2.51 -30.49
#